data_AF-A0A8T2LB14-F1
#
_entry.id   AF-A0A8T2LB14-F1
#
_cell.length_a   1.000
_cell.length_b   1.000
_cell.length_c   1.000
_cell.angle_alpha   90.00
_cell.angle_beta   90.00
_cell.angle_gamma   90.00
#
_symmetry.space_group_name_H-M   'P 1'
#
loop_
_entity.id
_entity.type
_entity.pdbx_description
1 polymer ?
#
loop_
_entity_poly.entity_id
_entity_poly.type
_entity_poly.pdbx_seq_one_letter_code
_entity_poly.pdbx_strand_id
1 'polypeptide(L)'
;MFMLEKKEITPSWKRLRNPLSEHSHTMGKKSRVKTQKSGTGATAVVSPKEMMNLISELLQKCSSAAPSAGKEWEEYVQIRALVEKIRKKQKGVSVVFEGSREDYFPELMSWAAECGASCDGFEISSFADEGYGLKATRDIKAEELFLWIPRKMLMTVESAKNSVLGPLYSQDRILQAMGNVTLALHLLCERANPASPWLPYIKTLPSDYDTPLYFEEEEVHHLLATQAIQDVLSQYKNTARQYAYFYKVIHTHPNASKLPLKDAFTFDDYRWAVSSVMTRQNQIPTEDGSRVTLALIPLWDMCNHTNGLITTGYNLEDDRCECVALQDYKENEQIYIFYGTRSNAEFVIHNGFFFEDNAHDRVKIKLGVSKSERLYAMKAEVLARAGIPASSIFALHCSEPPISAQLLAFLRVFCMTEEELKDYLVGDHAINKIFTLGNTEFPVSWENEIKLWTFLETRATLLLKTYKTTSEEDRSILQKPDLSLHSRVAVKLRLAEKEILERAVSSGRNKHLHFQKQLEEGSPLPLYEESDIALLENADAKLPIILRKLDEEDEHAAEAEAHNTLLESAQTPPPPLPLLLNGQSKEEVNGNLEEEEEEEDGSKRLQATAKGKEEASSQREEPSSQRTEDASKDKGE
;
A
#
# COMPACT_ATOMS: atom_id res chain seq x y z
N MET A 1 6.82 -54.39 -10.79
CA MET A 1 6.63 -55.33 -11.92
C MET A 1 5.20 -55.13 -12.41
N PHE A 2 4.92 -54.61 -13.60
CA PHE A 2 5.78 -54.36 -14.76
C PHE A 2 6.35 -52.93 -14.85
N MET A 3 7.24 -52.71 -15.82
CA MET A 3 7.68 -51.40 -16.32
C MET A 3 6.97 -51.10 -17.65
N LEU A 4 6.78 -49.83 -17.99
CA LEU A 4 6.62 -49.36 -19.36
C LEU A 4 7.44 -48.07 -19.54
N GLU A 5 7.98 -47.89 -20.75
CA GLU A 5 9.11 -46.99 -21.00
C GLU A 5 8.69 -45.53 -21.24
N LYS A 6 9.49 -44.59 -20.73
CA LYS A 6 9.47 -43.20 -21.22
C LYS A 6 10.10 -43.17 -22.61
N LYS A 7 9.41 -42.61 -23.60
CA LYS A 7 10.04 -42.13 -24.84
C LYS A 7 10.22 -40.62 -24.77
N GLU A 8 11.45 -40.19 -24.90
CA GLU A 8 11.80 -38.77 -25.03
C GLU A 8 11.40 -38.26 -26.42
N ILE A 9 10.86 -37.05 -26.49
CA ILE A 9 10.60 -36.33 -27.74
C ILE A 9 11.10 -34.89 -27.55
N THR A 10 12.30 -34.60 -28.06
CA THR A 10 12.93 -33.27 -28.01
C THR A 10 12.50 -32.39 -29.19
N PRO A 11 11.85 -31.23 -28.98
CA PRO A 11 11.54 -30.30 -30.06
C PRO A 11 12.75 -29.40 -30.39
N SER A 12 13.35 -29.59 -31.57
CA SER A 12 14.47 -28.77 -32.06
C SER A 12 13.98 -27.42 -32.61
N TRP A 13 13.98 -26.37 -31.77
CA TRP A 13 13.61 -25.01 -32.19
C TRP A 13 14.78 -24.25 -32.82
N LYS A 14 14.93 -24.37 -34.15
CA LYS A 14 15.82 -23.49 -34.93
C LYS A 14 15.22 -22.09 -35.03
N ARG A 15 15.85 -21.08 -34.39
CA ARG A 15 15.51 -19.65 -34.58
C ARG A 15 15.61 -19.27 -36.06
N LEU A 16 14.51 -18.82 -36.65
CA LEU A 16 14.52 -18.13 -37.95
C LEU A 16 15.11 -16.72 -37.75
N ARG A 17 16.32 -16.49 -38.28
CA ARG A 17 16.89 -15.15 -38.42
C ARG A 17 16.44 -14.56 -39.74
N ASN A 18 15.84 -13.37 -39.73
CA ASN A 18 15.71 -12.57 -40.96
C ASN A 18 17.11 -12.08 -41.39
N PRO A 19 17.53 -12.28 -42.65
CA PRO A 19 18.83 -11.84 -43.14
C PRO A 19 18.84 -10.34 -43.49
N LEU A 20 20.01 -9.73 -43.37
CA LEU A 20 20.30 -8.38 -43.85
C LEU A 20 20.31 -8.35 -45.38
N SER A 21 19.86 -7.25 -45.98
CA SER A 21 19.85 -7.06 -47.44
C SER A 21 21.13 -6.39 -47.94
N GLU A 22 22.02 -7.16 -48.55
CA GLU A 22 23.22 -6.65 -49.22
C GLU A 22 22.90 -5.89 -50.53
N HIS A 23 23.81 -5.01 -50.94
CA HIS A 23 23.64 -4.19 -52.15
C HIS A 23 24.03 -4.96 -53.42
N SER A 24 23.27 -4.79 -54.50
CA SER A 24 23.69 -5.21 -55.85
C SER A 24 23.60 -4.06 -56.86
N HIS A 25 24.64 -3.90 -57.67
CA HIS A 25 24.72 -2.85 -58.70
C HIS A 25 24.31 -3.38 -60.08
N THR A 26 23.32 -2.74 -60.70
CA THR A 26 23.10 -2.79 -62.16
C THR A 26 22.69 -1.42 -62.70
N MET A 27 23.29 -0.96 -63.80
CA MET A 27 22.91 0.31 -64.46
C MET A 27 21.88 0.10 -65.58
N GLY A 28 20.84 0.94 -65.65
CA GLY A 28 19.65 0.67 -66.47
C GLY A 28 18.90 1.87 -67.08
N LYS A 29 19.61 2.85 -67.66
CA LYS A 29 19.06 3.96 -68.51
C LYS A 29 18.10 4.96 -67.82
N LYS A 30 17.86 6.09 -68.49
CA LYS A 30 17.21 7.31 -67.95
C LYS A 30 15.74 7.39 -68.34
N SER A 31 14.88 7.74 -67.38
CA SER A 31 13.64 8.50 -67.63
C SER A 31 13.45 9.54 -66.52
N ARG A 32 12.83 10.69 -66.82
CA ARG A 32 12.83 11.89 -65.98
C ARG A 32 11.41 12.25 -65.53
N VAL A 33 10.96 11.62 -64.45
CA VAL A 33 9.69 11.94 -63.76
C VAL A 33 9.99 12.64 -62.44
N LYS A 34 9.23 13.69 -62.09
CA LYS A 34 9.33 14.34 -60.78
C LYS A 34 8.60 13.49 -59.73
N THR A 35 9.34 12.89 -58.81
CA THR A 35 8.76 12.31 -57.59
C THR A 35 9.05 13.24 -56.41
N GLN A 36 8.02 13.67 -55.68
CA GLN A 36 8.23 14.33 -54.40
C GLN A 36 8.80 13.30 -53.42
N LYS A 37 9.91 13.63 -52.74
CA LYS A 37 10.32 12.86 -51.56
C LYS A 37 9.34 13.19 -50.43
N SER A 38 8.56 12.20 -49.99
CA SER A 38 7.95 12.22 -48.66
C SER A 38 9.07 12.20 -47.63
N GLY A 39 9.36 13.34 -47.03
CA GLY A 39 10.33 13.43 -45.94
C GLY A 39 9.81 12.64 -44.74
N THR A 40 10.65 11.76 -44.18
CA THR A 40 10.47 11.23 -42.83
C THR A 40 10.30 12.39 -41.87
N GLY A 41 9.17 12.45 -41.16
CA GLY A 41 8.80 13.59 -40.35
C GLY A 41 9.80 13.82 -39.21
N ALA A 42 10.62 14.86 -39.31
CA ALA A 42 11.37 15.35 -38.18
C ALA A 42 10.37 15.84 -37.12
N THR A 43 10.42 15.25 -35.92
CA THR A 43 9.65 15.73 -34.77
C THR A 43 10.05 17.16 -34.49
N ALA A 44 9.16 18.12 -34.77
CA ALA A 44 9.43 19.53 -34.56
C ALA A 44 9.80 19.78 -33.09
N VAL A 45 10.91 20.47 -32.85
CA VAL A 45 11.41 20.74 -31.50
C VAL A 45 10.38 21.58 -30.76
N VAL A 46 9.69 20.95 -29.81
CA VAL A 46 8.62 21.57 -29.03
C VAL A 46 9.21 22.67 -28.15
N SER A 47 8.59 23.85 -28.18
CA SER A 47 9.09 24.98 -27.39
C SER A 47 8.91 24.71 -25.88
N PRO A 48 9.85 25.11 -25.01
CA PRO A 48 9.69 24.95 -23.55
C PRO A 48 8.41 25.61 -23.02
N LYS A 49 7.95 26.69 -23.66
CA LYS A 49 6.67 27.36 -23.35
C LYS A 49 5.45 26.49 -23.67
N GLU A 50 5.47 25.79 -24.81
CA GLU A 50 4.41 24.84 -25.18
C GLU A 50 4.38 23.66 -24.20
N MET A 51 5.54 23.11 -23.82
CA MET A 51 5.62 22.04 -22.81
C MET A 51 5.07 22.52 -21.45
N MET A 52 5.49 23.69 -20.96
CA MET A 52 4.99 24.26 -19.70
C MET A 52 3.47 24.53 -19.71
N ASN A 53 2.88 24.83 -20.86
CA ASN A 53 1.43 24.94 -21.00
C ASN A 53 0.75 23.58 -20.83
N LEU A 54 1.25 22.52 -21.49
CA LEU A 54 0.71 21.15 -21.36
C LEU A 54 0.87 20.58 -19.95
N ILE A 55 2.00 20.88 -19.30
CA ILE A 55 2.26 20.54 -17.89
C ILE A 55 1.27 21.26 -16.96
N SER A 56 0.94 22.53 -17.25
CA SER A 56 -0.05 23.28 -16.47
C SER A 56 -1.48 22.76 -16.69
N GLU A 57 -1.84 22.39 -17.92
CA GLU A 57 -3.10 21.73 -18.31
C GLU A 57 -3.25 20.39 -17.55
N LEU A 58 -2.21 19.54 -17.56
CA LEU A 58 -2.18 18.27 -16.86
C LEU A 58 -2.26 18.44 -15.33
N LEU A 59 -1.50 19.38 -14.75
CA LEU A 59 -1.51 19.65 -13.31
C LEU A 59 -2.91 20.12 -12.85
N GLN A 60 -3.55 21.02 -13.60
CA GLN A 60 -4.92 21.47 -13.32
C GLN A 60 -5.91 20.31 -13.40
N LYS A 61 -5.84 19.48 -14.47
CA LYS A 61 -6.73 18.34 -14.68
C LYS A 61 -6.56 17.23 -13.62
N CYS A 62 -5.34 16.97 -13.15
CA CYS A 62 -5.12 15.93 -12.14
C CYS A 62 -5.34 16.43 -10.70
N SER A 63 -5.52 17.74 -10.51
CA SER A 63 -5.79 18.40 -9.23
C SER A 63 -7.24 18.88 -9.06
N SER A 64 -8.12 18.66 -10.04
CA SER A 64 -9.55 18.84 -9.84
C SER A 64 -10.10 17.84 -8.83
N ALA A 65 -11.17 18.24 -8.13
CA ALA A 65 -11.91 17.38 -7.22
C ALA A 65 -12.27 16.03 -7.87
N ALA A 66 -12.51 15.01 -7.04
CA ALA A 66 -12.94 13.71 -7.53
C ALA A 66 -14.18 13.85 -8.43
N PRO A 67 -14.21 13.19 -9.61
CA PRO A 67 -15.36 13.24 -10.50
C PRO A 67 -16.58 12.59 -9.83
N SER A 68 -17.78 12.90 -10.33
CA SER A 68 -18.99 12.21 -9.91
C SER A 68 -18.87 10.70 -10.17
N ALA A 69 -19.28 9.87 -9.21
CA ALA A 69 -19.20 8.41 -9.29
C ALA A 69 -19.63 7.86 -10.68
N GLY A 70 -18.83 6.96 -11.24
CA GLY A 70 -19.02 6.41 -12.58
C GLY A 70 -18.37 7.21 -13.71
N LYS A 71 -17.88 8.44 -13.47
CA LYS A 71 -17.08 9.22 -14.45
C LYS A 71 -15.57 9.10 -14.26
N GLU A 72 -15.11 8.23 -13.35
CA GLU A 72 -13.67 8.02 -13.10
C GLU A 72 -12.95 7.51 -14.35
N TRP A 73 -13.60 6.64 -15.14
CA TRP A 73 -13.07 6.19 -16.45
C TRP A 73 -12.96 7.32 -17.47
N GLU A 74 -13.98 8.19 -17.58
CA GLU A 74 -13.94 9.37 -18.46
C GLU A 74 -12.78 10.30 -18.09
N GLU A 75 -12.53 10.49 -16.79
CA GLU A 75 -11.41 11.29 -16.31
C GLU A 75 -10.06 10.62 -16.60
N TYR A 76 -9.94 9.31 -16.39
CA TYR A 76 -8.73 8.54 -16.70
C TYR A 76 -8.34 8.65 -18.17
N VAL A 77 -9.27 8.41 -19.10
CA VAL A 77 -9.00 8.53 -20.56
C VAL A 77 -8.56 9.95 -20.92
N GLN A 78 -9.18 10.97 -20.33
CA GLN A 78 -8.77 12.37 -20.53
C GLN A 78 -7.36 12.66 -19.99
N ILE A 79 -6.98 12.10 -18.84
CA ILE A 79 -5.63 12.24 -18.27
C ILE A 79 -4.62 11.45 -19.12
N ARG A 80 -4.95 10.22 -19.54
CA ARG A 80 -4.12 9.39 -20.44
C ARG A 80 -3.84 10.12 -21.75
N ALA A 81 -4.85 10.71 -22.38
CA ALA A 81 -4.69 11.49 -23.60
C ALA A 81 -3.76 12.71 -23.44
N LEU A 82 -3.81 13.41 -22.30
CA LEU A 82 -2.89 14.52 -22.00
C LEU A 82 -1.45 14.04 -21.73
N VAL A 83 -1.29 12.95 -20.97
CA VAL A 83 0.03 12.32 -20.74
C VAL A 83 0.65 11.87 -22.06
N GLU A 84 -0.10 11.19 -22.93
CA GLU A 84 0.37 10.73 -24.23
C GLU A 84 0.73 11.89 -25.17
N LYS A 85 -0.05 12.98 -25.14
CA LYS A 85 0.24 14.24 -25.84
C LYS A 85 1.55 14.88 -25.37
N ILE A 86 1.96 14.67 -24.11
CA ILE A 86 3.24 15.11 -23.54
C ILE A 86 4.37 14.14 -23.90
N ARG A 87 4.19 12.82 -23.71
CA ARG A 87 5.21 11.80 -24.00
C ARG A 87 5.64 11.81 -25.47
N LYS A 88 4.68 11.94 -26.40
CA LYS A 88 4.92 12.09 -27.85
C LYS A 88 5.63 13.41 -28.24
N LYS A 89 5.90 14.29 -27.27
CA LYS A 89 6.68 15.53 -27.39
C LYS A 89 7.99 15.48 -26.59
N GLN A 90 8.32 14.34 -25.98
CA GLN A 90 9.53 14.08 -25.21
C GLN A 90 10.36 12.97 -25.89
N LYS A 91 11.48 12.56 -25.28
CA LYS A 91 12.44 11.59 -25.86
C LYS A 91 12.41 10.21 -25.19
N GLY A 92 11.37 9.90 -24.41
CA GLY A 92 11.36 8.76 -23.49
C GLY A 92 12.20 9.04 -22.24
N VAL A 93 12.83 8.01 -21.68
CA VAL A 93 13.76 8.14 -20.54
C VAL A 93 14.99 8.95 -20.94
N SER A 94 15.38 9.91 -20.11
CA SER A 94 16.42 10.90 -20.42
C SER A 94 17.85 10.34 -20.34
N VAL A 95 18.06 9.30 -19.54
CA VAL A 95 19.36 8.63 -19.37
C VAL A 95 19.23 7.14 -19.69
N VAL A 96 19.88 6.72 -20.78
CA VAL A 96 19.99 5.33 -21.24
C VAL A 96 21.47 4.95 -21.20
N PHE A 97 21.77 3.76 -20.67
CA PHE A 97 23.13 3.22 -20.61
C PHE A 97 23.43 2.38 -21.86
N GLU A 98 24.70 2.24 -22.23
CA GLU A 98 25.11 1.43 -23.39
C GLU A 98 25.14 -0.07 -23.02
N GLY A 99 24.78 -0.96 -23.93
CA GLY A 99 24.74 -2.41 -23.67
C GLY A 99 23.41 -2.91 -23.08
N SER A 100 23.46 -4.08 -22.46
CA SER A 100 22.33 -4.81 -21.88
C SER A 100 22.29 -4.70 -20.35
N ARG A 101 21.24 -5.21 -19.70
CA ARG A 101 21.12 -5.20 -18.23
C ARG A 101 22.15 -6.14 -17.59
N GLU A 102 22.40 -7.27 -18.24
CA GLU A 102 23.29 -8.33 -17.80
C GLU A 102 24.79 -7.96 -17.88
N ASP A 103 25.18 -7.06 -18.78
CA ASP A 103 26.56 -6.52 -18.85
C ASP A 103 26.98 -5.81 -17.54
N TYR A 104 26.01 -5.37 -16.72
CA TYR A 104 26.26 -4.59 -15.50
C TYR A 104 26.24 -5.40 -14.19
N PHE A 105 25.79 -6.66 -14.19
CA PHE A 105 25.80 -7.47 -12.96
C PHE A 105 27.21 -7.70 -12.38
N PRO A 106 28.30 -7.87 -13.17
CA PRO A 106 29.65 -7.93 -12.62
C PRO A 106 30.09 -6.64 -11.91
N GLU A 107 29.64 -5.47 -12.37
CA GLU A 107 29.90 -4.17 -11.74
C GLU A 107 29.18 -4.07 -10.39
N LEU A 108 27.91 -4.50 -10.32
CA LEU A 108 27.15 -4.60 -9.07
C LEU A 108 27.82 -5.54 -8.06
N MET A 109 28.25 -6.74 -8.49
CA MET A 109 28.87 -7.72 -7.58
C MET A 109 30.24 -7.24 -7.05
N SER A 110 31.07 -6.59 -7.87
CA SER A 110 32.33 -5.98 -7.40
C SER A 110 32.05 -4.90 -6.36
N TRP A 111 31.14 -3.97 -6.67
CA TRP A 111 30.76 -2.88 -5.76
C TRP A 111 30.13 -3.38 -4.46
N ALA A 112 29.34 -4.46 -4.50
CA ALA A 112 28.79 -5.12 -3.32
C ALA A 112 29.90 -5.72 -2.43
N ALA A 113 30.88 -6.42 -3.02
CA ALA A 113 32.01 -6.97 -2.30
C ALA A 113 32.92 -5.88 -1.71
N GLU A 114 33.21 -4.82 -2.46
CA GLU A 114 33.92 -3.61 -2.00
C GLU A 114 33.16 -2.91 -0.86
N CYS A 115 31.83 -3.00 -0.85
CA CYS A 115 31.00 -2.52 0.24
C CYS A 115 30.94 -3.49 1.45
N GLY A 116 31.36 -4.74 1.33
CA GLY A 116 31.28 -5.74 2.41
C GLY A 116 29.92 -6.44 2.53
N ALA A 117 29.09 -6.39 1.49
CA ALA A 117 27.96 -7.29 1.36
C ALA A 117 28.43 -8.72 1.01
N SER A 118 27.66 -9.71 1.45
CA SER A 118 27.81 -11.10 1.00
C SER A 118 27.73 -11.19 -0.53
N CYS A 119 28.69 -11.88 -1.15
CA CYS A 119 28.71 -12.11 -2.60
C CYS A 119 28.95 -13.59 -2.97
N ASP A 120 28.91 -14.48 -1.97
CA ASP A 120 29.25 -15.90 -2.10
C ASP A 120 28.01 -16.80 -2.01
N GLY A 121 28.00 -17.89 -2.78
CA GLY A 121 26.95 -18.92 -2.73
C GLY A 121 25.71 -18.65 -3.60
N PHE A 122 25.67 -17.53 -4.33
CA PHE A 122 24.65 -17.23 -5.33
C PHE A 122 25.23 -16.48 -6.54
N GLU A 123 24.48 -16.46 -7.65
CA GLU A 123 24.73 -15.63 -8.82
C GLU A 123 23.42 -15.00 -9.32
N ILE A 124 23.50 -13.89 -10.07
CA ILE A 124 22.33 -13.29 -10.73
C ILE A 124 22.07 -14.05 -12.03
N SER A 125 20.85 -14.54 -12.22
CA SER A 125 20.46 -15.36 -13.38
C SER A 125 19.10 -14.94 -13.94
N SER A 126 18.83 -15.30 -15.21
CA SER A 126 17.53 -15.08 -15.84
C SER A 126 16.66 -16.34 -15.76
N PHE A 127 15.44 -16.15 -15.28
CA PHE A 127 14.35 -17.10 -15.20
C PHE A 127 13.23 -16.69 -16.18
N ALA A 128 12.39 -17.64 -16.57
CA ALA A 128 11.51 -17.49 -17.72
C ALA A 128 10.28 -16.61 -17.44
N ASP A 129 9.69 -16.74 -16.25
CA ASP A 129 8.41 -16.11 -15.90
C ASP A 129 8.61 -14.90 -14.96
N GLU A 130 9.63 -14.92 -14.09
CA GLU A 130 9.93 -13.86 -13.11
C GLU A 130 11.05 -12.89 -13.56
N GLY A 131 11.70 -13.15 -14.70
CA GLY A 131 12.80 -12.32 -15.21
C GLY A 131 14.12 -12.56 -14.48
N TYR A 132 14.83 -11.51 -14.07
CA TYR A 132 16.12 -11.67 -13.37
C TYR A 132 15.93 -11.92 -11.87
N GLY A 133 16.58 -12.96 -11.34
CA GLY A 133 16.55 -13.35 -9.94
C GLY A 133 17.92 -13.78 -9.41
N LEU A 134 18.01 -14.17 -8.13
CA LEU A 134 19.18 -14.87 -7.58
C LEU A 134 19.06 -16.38 -7.74
N LYS A 135 20.16 -17.05 -8.11
CA LYS A 135 20.27 -18.51 -8.22
C LYS A 135 21.37 -19.01 -7.29
N ALA A 136 21.14 -20.08 -6.54
CA ALA A 136 22.15 -20.65 -5.66
C ALA A 136 23.30 -21.28 -6.46
N THR A 137 24.55 -21.10 -6.00
CA THR A 137 25.78 -21.72 -6.57
C THR A 137 26.40 -22.77 -5.64
N ARG A 138 25.65 -23.14 -4.60
CA ARG A 138 25.87 -24.25 -3.67
C ARG A 138 24.51 -24.63 -3.04
N ASP A 139 24.48 -25.69 -2.24
CA ASP A 139 23.36 -25.88 -1.31
C ASP A 139 23.37 -24.80 -0.21
N ILE A 140 22.18 -24.28 0.11
CA ILE A 140 21.88 -23.32 1.18
C ILE A 140 20.76 -23.93 2.03
N LYS A 141 20.89 -23.91 3.35
CA LYS A 141 19.88 -24.46 4.27
C LYS A 141 18.85 -23.44 4.72
N ALA A 142 17.64 -23.90 5.01
CA ALA A 142 16.64 -23.10 5.72
C ALA A 142 17.26 -22.48 6.99
N GLU A 143 16.88 -21.24 7.31
CA GLU A 143 17.43 -20.45 8.42
C GLU A 143 18.93 -20.07 8.30
N GLU A 144 19.63 -20.45 7.23
CA GLU A 144 21.02 -20.03 6.98
C GLU A 144 21.09 -18.55 6.57
N LEU A 145 21.89 -17.74 7.28
CA LEU A 145 22.22 -16.36 6.89
C LEU A 145 23.16 -16.38 5.67
N PHE A 146 22.56 -16.34 4.48
CA PHE A 146 23.29 -16.38 3.21
C PHE A 146 23.52 -14.99 2.58
N LEU A 147 22.76 -13.97 3.00
CA LEU A 147 22.74 -12.66 2.35
C LEU A 147 22.62 -11.50 3.35
N TRP A 148 23.55 -10.54 3.29
CA TRP A 148 23.51 -9.29 4.07
C TRP A 148 23.99 -8.08 3.27
N ILE A 149 23.35 -6.92 3.47
CA ILE A 149 23.59 -5.67 2.73
C ILE A 149 23.83 -4.50 3.72
N PRO A 150 25.06 -3.98 3.87
CA PRO A 150 25.37 -2.85 4.75
C PRO A 150 24.69 -1.53 4.35
N ARG A 151 24.26 -0.70 5.31
CA ARG A 151 23.47 0.53 5.07
C ARG A 151 24.02 1.44 3.97
N LYS A 152 25.35 1.59 3.87
CA LYS A 152 26.00 2.48 2.90
C LYS A 152 25.70 2.14 1.42
N MET A 153 25.23 0.93 1.11
CA MET A 153 24.77 0.57 -0.24
C MET A 153 23.35 1.05 -0.54
N LEU A 154 22.51 1.25 0.48
CA LEU A 154 21.10 1.54 0.30
C LEU A 154 20.89 2.97 -0.22
N MET A 155 19.83 3.16 -0.99
CA MET A 155 19.31 4.50 -1.30
C MET A 155 18.14 4.78 -0.36
N THR A 156 18.34 5.68 0.60
CA THR A 156 17.39 6.03 1.66
C THR A 156 16.87 7.47 1.54
N VAL A 157 15.81 7.82 2.26
CA VAL A 157 15.36 9.21 2.40
C VAL A 157 16.47 10.10 3.03
N GLU A 158 17.35 9.52 3.83
CA GLU A 158 18.51 10.18 4.45
C GLU A 158 19.61 10.47 3.43
N SER A 159 19.96 9.50 2.58
CA SER A 159 20.86 9.74 1.45
C SER A 159 20.29 10.78 0.47
N ALA A 160 18.97 10.78 0.25
CA ALA A 160 18.29 11.79 -0.56
C ALA A 160 18.40 13.21 0.03
N LYS A 161 18.20 13.37 1.35
CA LYS A 161 18.39 14.64 2.08
C LYS A 161 19.83 15.16 1.97
N ASN A 162 20.81 14.26 1.94
CA ASN A 162 22.24 14.58 1.88
C ASN A 162 22.79 14.72 0.44
N SER A 163 21.99 14.35 -0.57
CA SER A 163 22.33 14.44 -2.00
C SER A 163 22.15 15.85 -2.60
N VAL A 164 22.36 15.97 -3.91
CA VAL A 164 22.02 17.17 -4.69
C VAL A 164 20.53 17.57 -4.59
N LEU A 165 19.64 16.65 -4.20
CA LEU A 165 18.21 16.91 -3.97
C LEU A 165 17.94 17.65 -2.64
N GLY A 166 18.84 17.57 -1.66
CA GLY A 166 18.68 18.13 -0.31
C GLY A 166 18.18 19.58 -0.24
N PRO A 167 18.77 20.54 -1.01
CA PRO A 167 18.30 21.92 -1.05
C PRO A 167 16.87 22.11 -1.56
N LEU A 168 16.34 21.19 -2.39
CA LEU A 168 14.94 21.21 -2.80
C LEU A 168 14.05 20.51 -1.76
N TYR A 169 14.48 19.35 -1.24
CA TYR A 169 13.82 18.63 -0.15
C TYR A 169 13.54 19.56 1.04
N SER A 170 14.48 20.44 1.40
CA SER A 170 14.31 21.36 2.54
C SER A 170 13.21 22.42 2.36
N GLN A 171 12.64 22.58 1.17
CA GLN A 171 11.61 23.58 0.84
C GLN A 171 10.30 22.95 0.35
N ASP A 172 10.35 21.77 -0.24
CA ASP A 172 9.21 21.10 -0.84
C ASP A 172 8.44 20.22 0.18
N ARG A 173 7.18 20.57 0.42
CA ARG A 173 6.31 19.87 1.38
C ARG A 173 5.92 18.45 0.94
N ILE A 174 5.89 18.18 -0.36
CA ILE A 174 5.58 16.82 -0.86
C ILE A 174 6.79 15.92 -0.63
N LEU A 175 8.01 16.39 -0.89
CA LEU A 175 9.22 15.62 -0.60
C LEU A 175 9.37 15.32 0.91
N GLN A 176 9.04 16.27 1.77
CA GLN A 176 9.06 16.09 3.23
C GLN A 176 8.00 15.11 3.75
N ALA A 177 6.81 15.09 3.14
CA ALA A 177 5.71 14.23 3.57
C ALA A 177 5.68 12.84 2.89
N MET A 178 6.36 12.68 1.74
CA MET A 178 6.27 11.48 0.90
C MET A 178 7.68 10.92 0.60
N GLY A 179 8.21 10.11 1.53
CA GLY A 179 9.54 9.50 1.40
C GLY A 179 9.73 8.68 0.12
N ASN A 180 8.67 8.02 -0.38
CA ASN A 180 8.66 7.31 -1.65
C ASN A 180 8.84 8.23 -2.88
N VAL A 181 8.22 9.41 -2.87
CA VAL A 181 8.42 10.44 -3.91
C VAL A 181 9.84 11.00 -3.84
N THR A 182 10.38 11.19 -2.63
CA THR A 182 11.77 11.60 -2.41
C THR A 182 12.76 10.55 -2.92
N LEU A 183 12.53 9.25 -2.67
CA LEU A 183 13.33 8.18 -3.27
C LEU A 183 13.27 8.19 -4.80
N ALA A 184 12.11 8.45 -5.40
CA ALA A 184 11.98 8.47 -6.87
C ALA A 184 12.78 9.62 -7.49
N LEU A 185 12.76 10.82 -6.91
CA LEU A 185 13.59 11.92 -7.40
C LEU A 185 15.08 11.75 -7.08
N HIS A 186 15.42 11.13 -5.93
CA HIS A 186 16.81 10.78 -5.60
C HIS A 186 17.39 9.79 -6.61
N LEU A 187 16.66 8.71 -6.90
CA LEU A 187 17.01 7.71 -7.91
C LEU A 187 17.25 8.34 -9.29
N LEU A 188 16.45 9.33 -9.72
CA LEU A 188 16.66 10.04 -10.97
C LEU A 188 17.87 11.00 -10.93
N CYS A 189 18.08 11.72 -9.82
CA CYS A 189 19.25 12.58 -9.66
C CYS A 189 20.56 11.78 -9.73
N GLU A 190 20.60 10.61 -9.08
CA GLU A 190 21.76 9.73 -9.09
C GLU A 190 21.91 8.98 -10.43
N ARG A 191 20.82 8.55 -11.08
CA ARG A 191 20.86 8.00 -12.46
C ARG A 191 21.48 8.97 -13.45
N ALA A 192 21.21 10.27 -13.29
CA ALA A 192 21.74 11.33 -14.15
C ALA A 192 23.08 11.92 -13.67
N ASN A 193 23.73 11.30 -12.68
CA ASN A 193 25.03 11.68 -12.15
C ASN A 193 26.09 10.62 -12.54
N PRO A 194 26.96 10.87 -13.54
CA PRO A 194 28.01 9.93 -13.97
C PRO A 194 29.06 9.58 -12.90
N ALA A 195 29.05 10.25 -11.75
CA ALA A 195 29.91 9.99 -10.61
C ALA A 195 29.13 9.52 -9.36
N SER A 196 27.89 9.05 -9.51
CA SER A 196 27.11 8.53 -8.38
C SER A 196 27.66 7.19 -7.88
N PRO A 197 27.86 7.00 -6.57
CA PRO A 197 28.32 5.72 -6.03
C PRO A 197 27.28 4.60 -6.19
N TRP A 198 26.01 4.92 -6.44
CA TRP A 198 24.94 3.94 -6.69
C TRP A 198 24.81 3.53 -8.16
N LEU A 199 25.64 4.04 -9.09
CA LEU A 199 25.57 3.65 -10.50
C LEU A 199 25.60 2.13 -10.75
N PRO A 200 26.44 1.31 -10.07
CA PRO A 200 26.44 -0.15 -10.27
C PRO A 200 25.04 -0.77 -10.04
N TYR A 201 24.34 -0.32 -9.00
CA TYR A 201 22.95 -0.70 -8.75
C TYR A 201 21.98 -0.12 -9.81
N ILE A 202 22.04 1.18 -10.07
CA ILE A 202 21.08 1.88 -10.95
C ILE A 202 21.14 1.38 -12.40
N LYS A 203 22.31 0.94 -12.87
CA LYS A 203 22.52 0.28 -14.16
C LYS A 203 21.83 -1.09 -14.25
N THR A 204 21.79 -1.82 -13.13
CA THR A 204 21.18 -3.16 -13.03
C THR A 204 19.68 -3.16 -12.72
N LEU A 205 19.02 -2.00 -12.63
CA LEU A 205 17.56 -1.93 -12.52
C LEU A 205 16.86 -2.30 -13.84
N PRO A 206 15.60 -2.78 -13.81
CA PRO A 206 14.77 -2.88 -15.00
C PRO A 206 14.62 -1.54 -15.72
N SER A 207 14.56 -1.54 -17.05
CA SER A 207 14.29 -0.32 -17.85
C SER A 207 12.78 -0.01 -17.96
N ASP A 208 11.94 -1.02 -17.83
CA ASP A 208 10.48 -0.97 -17.85
C ASP A 208 9.91 -1.89 -16.77
N TYR A 209 8.62 -1.75 -16.43
CA TYR A 209 7.94 -2.50 -15.38
C TYR A 209 6.49 -2.79 -15.76
N ASP A 210 5.96 -3.95 -15.42
CA ASP A 210 4.58 -4.36 -15.70
C ASP A 210 3.55 -3.80 -14.68
N THR A 211 3.81 -2.61 -14.13
CA THR A 211 2.82 -1.90 -13.28
C THR A 211 1.71 -1.27 -14.14
N PRO A 212 0.51 -0.98 -13.62
CA PRO A 212 -0.60 -0.40 -14.40
C PRO A 212 -0.32 0.97 -15.04
N LEU A 213 0.79 1.63 -14.69
CA LEU A 213 1.33 2.81 -15.39
C LEU A 213 1.88 2.49 -16.80
N TYR A 214 2.07 1.21 -17.13
CA TYR A 214 2.58 0.70 -18.40
C TYR A 214 1.52 -0.01 -19.24
N PHE A 215 0.34 -0.29 -18.68
CA PHE A 215 -0.78 -0.91 -19.38
C PHE A 215 -1.34 0.04 -20.46
N GLU A 216 -1.82 -0.51 -21.57
CA GLU A 216 -2.65 0.19 -22.55
C GLU A 216 -4.11 0.40 -22.09
N GLU A 217 -4.85 1.25 -22.79
CA GLU A 217 -6.22 1.61 -22.37
C GLU A 217 -7.15 0.39 -22.38
N GLU A 218 -7.03 -0.45 -23.41
CA GLU A 218 -7.72 -1.72 -23.58
C GLU A 218 -7.34 -2.74 -22.50
N GLU A 219 -6.10 -2.70 -22.02
CA GLU A 219 -5.57 -3.59 -21.00
C GLU A 219 -6.16 -3.24 -19.62
N VAL A 220 -6.20 -1.95 -19.27
CA VAL A 220 -6.90 -1.47 -18.06
C VAL A 220 -8.42 -1.64 -18.19
N HIS A 221 -9.00 -1.55 -19.38
CA HIS A 221 -10.44 -1.72 -19.61
C HIS A 221 -10.95 -3.11 -19.17
N HIS A 222 -10.10 -4.15 -19.15
CA HIS A 222 -10.44 -5.46 -18.57
C HIS A 222 -10.83 -5.39 -17.08
N LEU A 223 -10.32 -4.40 -16.33
CA LEU A 223 -10.61 -4.21 -14.91
C LEU A 223 -11.90 -3.42 -14.64
N LEU A 224 -12.65 -2.95 -15.65
CA LEU A 224 -13.88 -2.20 -15.39
C LEU A 224 -14.92 -3.02 -14.59
N ALA A 225 -15.40 -2.43 -13.49
CA ALA A 225 -16.26 -3.05 -12.47
C ALA A 225 -15.60 -4.12 -11.57
N THR A 226 -14.27 -4.14 -11.50
CA THR A 226 -13.51 -4.73 -10.37
C THR A 226 -13.50 -3.81 -9.16
N GLN A 227 -12.88 -4.25 -8.06
CA GLN A 227 -12.48 -3.38 -6.97
C GLN A 227 -11.14 -2.68 -7.26
N ALA A 228 -10.16 -3.42 -7.79
CA ALA A 228 -8.81 -2.94 -8.08
C ALA A 228 -8.74 -1.72 -9.02
N ILE A 229 -9.71 -1.55 -9.93
CA ILE A 229 -9.75 -0.43 -10.88
C ILE A 229 -9.60 0.94 -10.20
N GLN A 230 -10.24 1.17 -9.04
CA GLN A 230 -10.19 2.49 -8.39
C GLN A 230 -8.78 2.85 -7.91
N ASP A 231 -8.01 1.86 -7.47
CA ASP A 231 -6.63 2.03 -7.06
C ASP A 231 -5.72 2.26 -8.30
N VAL A 232 -5.99 1.60 -9.42
CA VAL A 232 -5.31 1.84 -10.72
C VAL A 232 -5.55 3.26 -11.26
N LEU A 233 -6.81 3.69 -11.33
CA LEU A 233 -7.15 5.04 -11.81
C LEU A 233 -6.54 6.12 -10.91
N SER A 234 -6.53 5.88 -9.60
CA SER A 234 -5.88 6.74 -8.61
C SER A 234 -4.36 6.78 -8.79
N GLN A 235 -3.69 5.64 -9.00
CA GLN A 235 -2.25 5.56 -9.25
C GLN A 235 -1.86 6.40 -10.48
N TYR A 236 -2.60 6.27 -11.59
CA TYR A 236 -2.33 7.04 -12.80
C TYR A 236 -2.55 8.55 -12.60
N LYS A 237 -3.68 8.96 -12.00
CA LYS A 237 -3.97 10.37 -11.69
C LYS A 237 -2.97 10.99 -10.71
N ASN A 238 -2.52 10.22 -9.71
CA ASN A 238 -1.52 10.65 -8.74
C ASN A 238 -0.14 10.83 -9.39
N THR A 239 0.33 9.85 -10.16
CA THR A 239 1.61 9.91 -10.88
C THR A 239 1.65 11.08 -11.86
N ALA A 240 0.58 11.27 -12.64
CA ALA A 240 0.45 12.39 -13.57
C ALA A 240 0.43 13.76 -12.86
N ARG A 241 -0.25 13.88 -11.71
CA ARG A 241 -0.24 15.09 -10.88
C ARG A 241 1.15 15.40 -10.34
N GLN A 242 1.82 14.40 -9.77
CA GLN A 242 3.15 14.54 -9.18
C GLN A 242 4.19 14.90 -10.23
N TYR A 243 4.21 14.21 -11.38
CA TYR A 243 5.07 14.56 -12.51
C TYR A 243 4.87 16.03 -12.93
N ALA A 244 3.62 16.45 -13.16
CA ALA A 244 3.33 17.81 -13.61
C ALA A 244 3.67 18.88 -12.55
N TYR A 245 3.53 18.54 -11.26
CA TYR A 245 3.98 19.37 -10.15
C TYR A 245 5.50 19.51 -10.13
N PHE A 246 6.24 18.40 -10.10
CA PHE A 246 7.71 18.44 -10.01
C PHE A 246 8.35 18.99 -11.27
N TYR A 247 7.80 18.76 -12.46
CA TYR A 247 8.27 19.42 -13.69
C TYR A 247 8.24 20.94 -13.52
N LYS A 248 7.13 21.49 -13.01
CA LYS A 248 6.99 22.93 -12.75
C LYS A 248 7.93 23.40 -11.63
N VAL A 249 8.06 22.66 -10.53
CA VAL A 249 8.97 23.00 -9.42
C VAL A 249 10.43 23.02 -9.91
N ILE A 250 10.89 21.98 -10.61
CA ILE A 250 12.26 21.86 -11.13
C ILE A 250 12.62 23.02 -12.08
N HIS A 251 11.67 23.45 -12.92
CA HIS A 251 11.87 24.54 -13.87
C HIS A 251 11.74 25.95 -13.28
N THR A 252 11.19 26.12 -12.07
CA THR A 252 10.91 27.46 -11.49
C THR A 252 11.54 27.74 -10.13
N HIS A 253 11.87 26.71 -9.35
CA HIS A 253 12.36 26.87 -7.98
C HIS A 253 13.89 27.05 -7.95
N PRO A 254 14.44 28.07 -7.26
CA PRO A 254 15.88 28.37 -7.29
C PRO A 254 16.75 27.21 -6.79
N ASN A 255 16.29 26.47 -5.77
CA ASN A 255 17.06 25.35 -5.22
C ASN A 255 17.09 24.12 -6.14
N ALA A 256 16.23 24.05 -7.16
CA ALA A 256 16.30 23.02 -8.20
C ALA A 256 17.34 23.35 -9.29
N SER A 257 17.96 24.54 -9.26
CA SER A 257 18.83 25.04 -10.34
C SER A 257 20.07 24.20 -10.65
N LYS A 258 20.49 23.32 -9.72
CA LYS A 258 21.64 22.40 -9.83
C LYS A 258 21.25 20.93 -10.07
N LEU A 259 19.95 20.60 -10.12
CA LEU A 259 19.52 19.22 -10.36
C LEU A 259 19.75 18.86 -11.84
N PRO A 260 20.28 17.67 -12.17
CA PRO A 260 20.42 17.23 -13.56
C PRO A 260 19.04 17.12 -14.26
N LEU A 261 17.98 16.90 -13.48
CA LEU A 261 16.58 16.88 -13.90
C LEU A 261 16.10 18.19 -14.55
N LYS A 262 16.84 19.28 -14.39
CA LYS A 262 16.51 20.58 -14.98
C LYS A 262 16.80 20.64 -16.50
N ASP A 263 17.78 19.88 -16.96
CA ASP A 263 18.10 19.81 -18.40
C ASP A 263 17.26 18.74 -19.11
N ALA A 264 16.90 17.66 -18.40
CA ALA A 264 15.97 16.65 -18.90
C ALA A 264 15.20 15.95 -17.75
N PHE A 265 13.86 16.07 -17.78
CA PHE A 265 12.93 15.34 -16.91
C PHE A 265 11.62 15.09 -17.67
N THR A 266 11.36 13.83 -18.00
CA THR A 266 10.20 13.40 -18.78
C THR A 266 9.17 12.67 -17.94
N PHE A 267 7.96 12.48 -18.49
CA PHE A 267 6.98 11.61 -17.83
C PHE A 267 7.49 10.18 -17.71
N ASP A 268 8.28 9.70 -18.69
CA ASP A 268 8.87 8.37 -18.67
C ASP A 268 9.98 8.23 -17.60
N ASP A 269 10.79 9.26 -17.37
CA ASP A 269 11.71 9.30 -16.22
C ASP A 269 10.94 9.14 -14.90
N TYR A 270 9.90 9.96 -14.69
CA TYR A 270 9.14 9.93 -13.44
C TYR A 270 8.37 8.62 -13.26
N ARG A 271 7.76 8.10 -14.33
CA ARG A 271 7.06 6.80 -14.35
C ARG A 271 8.00 5.64 -14.02
N TRP A 272 9.18 5.59 -14.65
CA TRP A 272 10.22 4.60 -14.35
C TRP A 272 10.66 4.69 -12.88
N ALA A 273 10.87 5.89 -12.37
CA ALA A 273 11.35 6.10 -11.01
C ALA A 273 10.31 5.70 -9.94
N VAL A 274 9.05 6.11 -10.07
CA VAL A 274 8.01 5.69 -9.10
C VAL A 274 7.72 4.19 -9.19
N SER A 275 7.87 3.58 -10.37
CA SER A 275 7.72 2.13 -10.55
C SER A 275 8.88 1.38 -9.90
N SER A 276 10.12 1.82 -10.12
CA SER A 276 11.32 1.31 -9.44
C SER A 276 11.20 1.38 -7.92
N VAL A 277 10.66 2.49 -7.40
CA VAL A 277 10.43 2.64 -5.96
C VAL A 277 9.29 1.77 -5.45
N MET A 278 8.10 1.80 -6.05
CA MET A 278 6.97 1.05 -5.49
C MET A 278 7.17 -0.47 -5.53
N THR A 279 7.90 -0.97 -6.54
CA THR A 279 8.18 -2.40 -6.73
C THR A 279 9.30 -2.94 -5.81
N ARG A 280 10.21 -2.08 -5.30
CA ARG A 280 11.45 -2.48 -4.60
C ARG A 280 11.75 -1.74 -3.28
N GLN A 281 10.91 -0.80 -2.84
CA GLN A 281 11.11 -0.07 -1.58
C GLN A 281 10.77 -0.93 -0.35
N ASN A 282 11.53 -0.71 0.71
CA ASN A 282 11.40 -1.38 2.00
C ASN A 282 11.35 -0.35 3.13
N GLN A 283 10.76 -0.71 4.26
CA GLN A 283 10.87 0.06 5.50
C GLN A 283 11.99 -0.54 6.35
N ILE A 284 12.91 0.30 6.81
CA ILE A 284 14.02 -0.07 7.70
C ILE A 284 14.10 0.94 8.85
N PRO A 285 14.70 0.60 10.01
CA PRO A 285 14.99 1.58 11.04
C PRO A 285 16.02 2.62 10.55
N THR A 286 15.95 3.84 11.08
CA THR A 286 17.01 4.84 10.99
C THR A 286 18.25 4.39 11.80
N GLU A 287 19.40 5.04 11.57
CA GLU A 287 20.69 4.71 12.21
C GLU A 287 20.65 4.79 13.75
N ASP A 288 19.76 5.62 14.29
CA ASP A 288 19.49 5.80 15.72
C ASP A 288 18.43 4.83 16.28
N GLY A 289 17.89 3.93 15.45
CA GLY A 289 16.78 3.02 15.79
C GLY A 289 15.44 3.70 16.10
N SER A 290 15.37 5.05 16.13
CA SER A 290 14.24 5.78 16.73
C SER A 290 12.98 5.82 15.85
N ARG A 291 13.14 5.64 14.54
CA ARG A 291 12.11 5.83 13.52
C ARG A 291 12.30 4.82 12.39
N VAL A 292 11.31 4.72 11.51
CA VAL A 292 11.44 4.03 10.21
C VAL A 292 11.69 5.02 9.08
N THR A 293 12.46 4.59 8.09
CA THR A 293 12.69 5.27 6.81
C THR A 293 12.42 4.32 5.65
N LEU A 294 12.26 4.86 4.45
CA LEU A 294 12.14 4.08 3.22
C LEU A 294 13.52 3.93 2.55
N ALA A 295 13.80 2.72 2.07
CA ALA A 295 15.05 2.36 1.42
C ALA A 295 14.86 1.48 0.18
N LEU A 296 15.71 1.66 -0.83
CA LEU A 296 16.02 0.64 -1.83
C LEU A 296 17.24 -0.14 -1.33
N ILE A 297 17.21 -1.46 -1.43
CA ILE A 297 18.24 -2.38 -0.89
C ILE A 297 18.86 -3.16 -2.05
N PRO A 298 19.98 -2.70 -2.63
CA PRO A 298 20.61 -3.35 -3.78
C PRO A 298 20.98 -4.81 -3.50
N LEU A 299 21.03 -5.61 -4.57
CA LEU A 299 21.36 -7.03 -4.59
C LEU A 299 20.32 -7.94 -3.90
N TRP A 300 19.90 -7.63 -2.67
CA TRP A 300 18.81 -8.34 -2.00
C TRP A 300 17.48 -8.18 -2.72
N ASP A 301 17.21 -7.01 -3.30
CA ASP A 301 16.00 -6.74 -4.08
C ASP A 301 15.95 -7.50 -5.43
N MET A 302 16.96 -8.32 -5.75
CA MET A 302 16.96 -9.29 -6.85
C MET A 302 16.36 -10.65 -6.44
N CYS A 303 16.05 -10.91 -5.18
CA CYS A 303 15.31 -12.12 -4.79
C CYS A 303 13.84 -12.01 -5.23
N ASN A 304 13.32 -13.00 -5.96
CA ASN A 304 11.92 -13.02 -6.42
C ASN A 304 10.95 -13.54 -5.35
N HIS A 305 9.65 -13.37 -5.58
CA HIS A 305 8.62 -13.74 -4.61
C HIS A 305 8.22 -15.23 -4.63
N THR A 306 8.07 -15.84 -3.45
CA THR A 306 7.23 -17.03 -3.24
C THR A 306 6.44 -16.96 -1.91
N ASN A 307 5.41 -17.80 -1.74
CA ASN A 307 4.66 -17.97 -0.49
C ASN A 307 5.59 -18.38 0.67
N GLY A 308 5.37 -17.86 1.88
CA GLY A 308 6.23 -18.16 3.03
C GLY A 308 6.04 -17.22 4.21
N LEU A 309 7.11 -16.98 4.96
CA LEU A 309 7.19 -16.01 6.06
C LEU A 309 8.34 -15.02 5.80
N ILE A 310 8.30 -13.84 6.43
CA ILE A 310 9.35 -12.83 6.25
C ILE A 310 10.63 -13.29 6.96
N THR A 311 11.66 -13.66 6.18
CA THR A 311 12.98 -14.08 6.68
C THR A 311 14.08 -13.02 6.48
N THR A 312 13.70 -11.78 6.17
CA THR A 312 14.60 -10.63 6.10
C THR A 312 14.36 -9.70 7.29
N GLY A 313 15.42 -9.37 8.02
CA GLY A 313 15.43 -8.42 9.12
C GLY A 313 16.41 -7.27 8.89
N TYR A 314 16.47 -6.36 9.87
CA TYR A 314 17.49 -5.32 9.93
C TYR A 314 18.29 -5.46 11.22
N ASN A 315 19.60 -5.72 11.10
CA ASN A 315 20.52 -5.79 12.21
C ASN A 315 21.06 -4.38 12.48
N LEU A 316 20.68 -3.80 13.63
CA LEU A 316 21.12 -2.47 14.07
C LEU A 316 22.53 -2.47 14.69
N GLU A 317 23.06 -3.62 15.12
CA GLU A 317 24.40 -3.72 15.71
C GLU A 317 25.49 -3.74 14.61
N ASP A 318 25.24 -4.45 13.51
CA ASP A 318 26.10 -4.49 12.31
C ASP A 318 25.68 -3.48 11.20
N ASP A 319 24.68 -2.63 11.46
CA ASP A 319 24.06 -1.65 10.55
C ASP A 319 23.81 -2.16 9.12
N ARG A 320 23.11 -3.30 9.01
CA ARG A 320 22.88 -4.01 7.75
C ARG A 320 21.52 -4.70 7.67
N CYS A 321 21.00 -4.82 6.46
CA CYS A 321 19.92 -5.78 6.16
C CYS A 321 20.48 -7.20 6.22
N GLU A 322 19.71 -8.15 6.74
CA GLU A 322 20.09 -9.57 6.81
C GLU A 322 18.92 -10.44 6.33
N CYS A 323 19.22 -11.45 5.52
CA CYS A 323 18.24 -12.40 5.02
C CYS A 323 18.72 -13.82 5.29
N VAL A 324 17.93 -14.57 6.08
CA VAL A 324 18.08 -16.01 6.19
C VAL A 324 17.25 -16.71 5.12
N ALA A 325 17.67 -17.90 4.69
CA ALA A 325 16.95 -18.62 3.64
C ALA A 325 15.57 -19.10 4.14
N LEU A 326 14.54 -18.80 3.35
CA LEU A 326 13.14 -19.17 3.62
C LEU A 326 12.92 -20.70 3.68
N GLN A 327 13.74 -21.45 2.94
CA GLN A 327 13.68 -22.91 2.83
C GLN A 327 15.07 -23.42 2.36
N ASP A 328 15.24 -24.73 2.29
CA ASP A 328 16.39 -25.34 1.61
C ASP A 328 16.38 -24.98 0.12
N TYR A 329 17.51 -24.49 -0.39
CA TYR A 329 17.79 -24.27 -1.82
C TYR A 329 19.01 -25.09 -2.22
N LYS A 330 18.91 -25.89 -3.29
CA LYS A 330 20.06 -26.63 -3.83
C LYS A 330 20.85 -25.81 -4.85
N GLU A 331 22.07 -26.25 -5.14
CA GLU A 331 22.85 -25.72 -6.26
C GLU A 331 22.00 -25.65 -7.56
N ASN A 332 21.96 -24.47 -8.18
CA ASN A 332 21.17 -24.08 -9.36
C ASN A 332 19.65 -23.88 -9.17
N GLU A 333 19.09 -23.98 -7.96
CA GLU A 333 17.70 -23.57 -7.69
C GLU A 333 17.60 -22.03 -7.54
N GLN A 334 16.44 -21.44 -7.88
CA GLN A 334 16.18 -20.00 -7.67
C GLN A 334 15.96 -19.72 -6.18
N ILE A 335 16.62 -18.68 -5.68
CA ILE A 335 16.45 -18.20 -4.31
C ILE A 335 15.29 -17.20 -4.30
N TYR A 336 14.25 -17.51 -3.51
CA TYR A 336 13.07 -16.68 -3.33
C TYR A 336 12.98 -16.11 -1.90
N ILE A 337 12.16 -15.07 -1.74
CA ILE A 337 11.77 -14.49 -0.46
C ILE A 337 10.25 -14.23 -0.41
N PHE A 338 9.71 -14.08 0.80
CA PHE A 338 8.32 -13.68 0.99
C PHE A 338 8.19 -12.14 1.09
N TYR A 339 7.53 -11.50 0.12
CA TYR A 339 7.35 -10.03 0.03
C TYR A 339 6.36 -9.44 1.07
N GLY A 340 5.89 -10.25 2.02
CA GLY A 340 4.81 -9.94 2.94
C GLY A 340 3.43 -10.37 2.43
N THR A 341 2.44 -10.34 3.33
CA THR A 341 1.07 -10.86 3.13
C THR A 341 0.21 -9.97 2.21
N ARG A 342 0.63 -9.76 0.96
CA ARG A 342 -0.04 -8.86 0.00
C ARG A 342 -1.15 -9.58 -0.78
N SER A 343 -2.19 -8.83 -1.15
CA SER A 343 -3.21 -9.33 -2.09
C SER A 343 -2.69 -9.31 -3.54
N ASN A 344 -3.34 -10.03 -4.46
CA ASN A 344 -2.99 -9.93 -5.88
C ASN A 344 -3.33 -8.56 -6.46
N ALA A 345 -4.31 -7.84 -5.91
CA ALA A 345 -4.53 -6.44 -6.26
C ALA A 345 -3.32 -5.57 -5.87
N GLU A 346 -2.74 -5.79 -4.69
CA GLU A 346 -1.54 -5.09 -4.24
C GLU A 346 -0.29 -5.49 -5.04
N PHE A 347 -0.09 -6.78 -5.33
CA PHE A 347 1.04 -7.23 -6.17
C PHE A 347 0.96 -6.68 -7.60
N VAL A 348 -0.21 -6.72 -8.24
CA VAL A 348 -0.35 -6.18 -9.60
C VAL A 348 -0.12 -4.67 -9.62
N ILE A 349 -0.73 -3.92 -8.69
CA ILE A 349 -0.67 -2.46 -8.70
C ILE A 349 0.69 -1.92 -8.24
N HIS A 350 1.32 -2.54 -7.24
CA HIS A 350 2.54 -2.02 -6.62
C HIS A 350 3.82 -2.81 -6.92
N ASN A 351 3.73 -4.09 -7.30
CA ASN A 351 4.90 -4.90 -7.68
C ASN A 351 4.91 -5.30 -9.17
N GLY A 352 3.82 -5.07 -9.92
CA GLY A 352 3.74 -5.32 -11.37
C GLY A 352 3.44 -6.77 -11.77
N PHE A 353 3.15 -7.68 -10.83
CA PHE A 353 2.90 -9.08 -11.16
C PHE A 353 1.64 -9.63 -10.48
N PHE A 354 1.08 -10.69 -11.05
CA PHE A 354 0.03 -11.50 -10.43
C PHE A 354 0.65 -12.80 -9.91
N PHE A 355 0.39 -13.16 -8.65
CA PHE A 355 0.92 -14.37 -8.04
C PHE A 355 -0.14 -15.48 -8.03
N GLU A 356 0.15 -16.59 -8.71
CA GLU A 356 -0.66 -17.81 -8.65
C GLU A 356 -0.63 -18.38 -7.23
N ASP A 357 -1.73 -19.01 -6.80
CA ASP A 357 -1.86 -19.66 -5.50
C ASP A 357 -1.43 -18.80 -4.28
N ASN A 358 -1.60 -17.47 -4.38
CA ASN A 358 -1.35 -16.52 -3.29
C ASN A 358 -2.22 -16.86 -2.05
N ALA A 359 -1.58 -17.30 -0.97
CA ALA A 359 -2.24 -17.73 0.26
C ALA A 359 -2.84 -16.58 1.10
N HIS A 360 -2.58 -15.32 0.73
CA HIS A 360 -2.99 -14.11 1.45
C HIS A 360 -3.92 -13.20 0.63
N ASP A 361 -4.41 -13.69 -0.51
CA ASP A 361 -5.26 -12.93 -1.42
C ASP A 361 -6.65 -12.63 -0.81
N ARG A 362 -7.21 -11.48 -1.17
CA ARG A 362 -8.37 -10.91 -0.48
C ARG A 362 -9.05 -9.80 -1.27
N VAL A 363 -10.37 -9.70 -1.10
CA VAL A 363 -11.19 -8.59 -1.61
C VAL A 363 -11.71 -7.71 -0.48
N LYS A 364 -11.97 -6.44 -0.78
CA LYS A 364 -12.51 -5.45 0.16
C LYS A 364 -14.03 -5.63 0.29
N ILE A 365 -14.57 -5.54 1.51
CA ILE A 365 -16.01 -5.53 1.78
C ILE A 365 -16.37 -4.39 2.73
N LYS A 366 -17.10 -3.39 2.23
CA LYS A 366 -17.55 -2.24 3.03
C LYS A 366 -18.86 -2.55 3.74
N LEU A 367 -18.84 -2.49 5.07
CA LEU A 367 -19.99 -2.75 5.95
C LEU A 367 -20.11 -1.64 7.01
N GLY A 368 -21.31 -1.45 7.54
CA GLY A 368 -21.57 -0.49 8.61
C GLY A 368 -23.00 -0.56 9.12
N VAL A 369 -23.19 -0.23 10.39
CA VAL A 369 -24.50 -0.12 11.05
C VAL A 369 -25.19 1.16 10.53
N SER A 370 -26.47 1.08 10.14
CA SER A 370 -27.16 2.26 9.61
C SER A 370 -27.55 3.22 10.72
N LYS A 371 -27.31 4.52 10.55
CA LYS A 371 -27.81 5.56 11.47
C LYS A 371 -29.34 5.65 11.53
N SER A 372 -30.05 5.00 10.60
CA SER A 372 -31.51 4.85 10.62
C SER A 372 -31.99 3.59 11.37
N GLU A 373 -31.09 2.77 11.91
CA GLU A 373 -31.44 1.55 12.61
C GLU A 373 -31.84 1.83 14.06
N ARG A 374 -32.97 1.26 14.50
CA ARG A 374 -33.50 1.41 15.87
C ARG A 374 -32.48 1.06 16.97
N LEU A 375 -31.60 0.09 16.70
CA LEU A 375 -30.58 -0.40 17.62
C LEU A 375 -29.19 0.21 17.37
N TYR A 376 -29.06 1.25 16.52
CA TYR A 376 -27.77 1.84 16.13
C TYR A 376 -26.91 2.20 17.34
N ALA A 377 -27.47 2.87 18.36
CA ALA A 377 -26.72 3.31 19.53
C ALA A 377 -26.12 2.14 20.33
N MET A 378 -26.92 1.08 20.54
CA MET A 378 -26.48 -0.13 21.27
C MET A 378 -25.43 -0.90 20.47
N LYS A 379 -25.63 -1.06 19.15
CA LYS A 379 -24.65 -1.72 18.26
C LYS A 379 -23.34 -0.93 18.17
N ALA A 380 -23.41 0.40 18.07
CA ALA A 380 -22.24 1.27 18.04
C ALA A 380 -21.44 1.22 19.35
N GLU A 381 -22.12 1.15 20.50
CA GLU A 381 -21.48 1.02 21.82
C GLU A 381 -20.78 -0.35 22.00
N VAL A 382 -21.44 -1.47 21.66
CA VAL A 382 -20.80 -2.80 21.72
C VAL A 382 -19.60 -2.90 20.78
N LEU A 383 -19.72 -2.36 19.55
CA LEU A 383 -18.60 -2.28 18.61
C LEU A 383 -17.46 -1.39 19.14
N ALA A 384 -17.77 -0.25 19.76
CA ALA A 384 -16.76 0.64 20.35
C ALA A 384 -15.99 -0.04 21.50
N ARG A 385 -16.70 -0.76 22.40
CA ARG A 385 -16.06 -1.58 23.47
C ARG A 385 -15.20 -2.71 22.92
N ALA A 386 -15.55 -3.26 21.75
CA ALA A 386 -14.75 -4.25 21.03
C ALA A 386 -13.60 -3.64 20.20
N GLY A 387 -13.41 -2.32 20.20
CA GLY A 387 -12.40 -1.63 19.37
C GLY A 387 -12.71 -1.62 17.86
N ILE A 388 -13.97 -1.86 17.46
CA ILE A 388 -14.40 -1.99 16.07
C ILE A 388 -15.15 -0.73 15.61
N PRO A 389 -14.80 -0.11 14.47
CA PRO A 389 -15.58 1.00 13.92
C PRO A 389 -16.99 0.57 13.49
N ALA A 390 -18.01 1.37 13.83
CA ALA A 390 -19.40 1.15 13.41
C ALA A 390 -19.64 1.19 11.88
N SER A 391 -18.63 1.58 11.09
CA SER A 391 -18.58 1.49 9.63
C SER A 391 -17.13 1.38 9.18
N SER A 392 -16.78 0.35 8.40
CA SER A 392 -15.40 0.06 7.99
C SER A 392 -15.34 -0.64 6.63
N ILE A 393 -14.11 -0.80 6.12
CA ILE A 393 -13.78 -1.67 4.99
C ILE A 393 -13.03 -2.86 5.55
N PHE A 394 -13.69 -4.02 5.59
CA PHE A 394 -13.10 -5.29 6.00
C PHE A 394 -12.56 -6.05 4.78
N ALA A 395 -11.96 -7.22 5.00
CA ALA A 395 -11.51 -8.12 3.94
C ALA A 395 -12.33 -9.42 3.94
N LEU A 396 -12.54 -9.98 2.75
CA LEU A 396 -12.85 -11.41 2.56
C LEU A 396 -11.60 -12.08 2.00
N HIS A 397 -11.19 -13.20 2.59
CA HIS A 397 -9.93 -13.88 2.29
C HIS A 397 -10.13 -15.08 1.36
N CYS A 398 -9.08 -15.47 0.65
CA CYS A 398 -9.03 -16.67 -0.19
C CYS A 398 -9.04 -17.99 0.58
N SER A 399 -8.76 -17.94 1.90
CA SER A 399 -8.66 -19.03 2.87
C SER A 399 -9.99 -19.40 3.52
N GLU A 400 -10.01 -20.52 4.24
CA GLU A 400 -11.08 -20.89 5.18
C GLU A 400 -10.60 -20.68 6.62
N PRO A 401 -11.34 -19.94 7.49
CA PRO A 401 -12.55 -19.19 7.18
C PRO A 401 -12.25 -17.96 6.29
N PRO A 402 -13.24 -17.49 5.48
CA PRO A 402 -13.05 -16.35 4.58
C PRO A 402 -13.15 -14.99 5.30
N ILE A 403 -13.34 -14.96 6.62
CA ILE A 403 -13.51 -13.74 7.42
C ILE A 403 -12.55 -13.73 8.61
N SER A 404 -12.03 -12.56 8.96
CA SER A 404 -11.22 -12.37 10.18
C SER A 404 -12.08 -12.31 11.44
N ALA A 405 -11.45 -12.52 12.61
CA ALA A 405 -12.10 -12.36 13.91
C ALA A 405 -12.81 -11.00 14.08
N GLN A 406 -12.21 -9.91 13.57
CA GLN A 406 -12.81 -8.57 13.61
C GLN A 406 -14.08 -8.47 12.74
N LEU A 407 -14.09 -9.12 11.57
CA LEU A 407 -15.27 -9.16 10.71
C LEU A 407 -16.36 -10.09 11.28
N LEU A 408 -16.00 -11.22 11.90
CA LEU A 408 -16.95 -12.07 12.62
C LEU A 408 -17.60 -11.32 13.78
N ALA A 409 -16.82 -10.65 14.62
CA ALA A 409 -17.31 -9.80 15.71
C ALA A 409 -18.24 -8.69 15.21
N PHE A 410 -17.87 -7.99 14.12
CA PHE A 410 -18.72 -6.99 13.49
C PHE A 410 -20.05 -7.60 13.00
N LEU A 411 -20.00 -8.73 12.30
CA LEU A 411 -21.18 -9.39 11.74
C LEU A 411 -22.13 -9.92 12.81
N ARG A 412 -21.60 -10.47 13.92
CA ARG A 412 -22.37 -10.89 15.10
C ARG A 412 -23.17 -9.72 15.67
N VAL A 413 -22.51 -8.61 16.00
CA VAL A 413 -23.16 -7.41 16.55
C VAL A 413 -24.12 -6.76 15.53
N PHE A 414 -23.78 -6.80 14.24
CA PHE A 414 -24.67 -6.35 13.17
C PHE A 414 -25.97 -7.18 13.11
N CYS A 415 -25.94 -8.47 13.46
CA CYS A 415 -27.11 -9.36 13.49
C CYS A 415 -27.80 -9.52 14.86
N MET A 416 -27.29 -8.89 15.93
CA MET A 416 -27.85 -9.01 17.28
C MET A 416 -29.28 -8.44 17.43
N THR A 417 -30.07 -9.07 18.31
CA THR A 417 -31.33 -8.53 18.85
C THR A 417 -31.09 -7.50 19.97
N GLU A 418 -32.16 -6.94 20.53
CA GLU A 418 -32.05 -5.97 21.65
C GLU A 418 -31.66 -6.66 22.97
N GLU A 419 -32.07 -7.91 23.14
CA GLU A 419 -31.76 -8.79 24.26
C GLU A 419 -30.28 -9.20 24.20
N GLU A 420 -29.84 -9.71 23.05
CA GLU A 420 -28.43 -10.03 22.80
C GLU A 420 -27.53 -8.80 23.00
N LEU A 421 -27.96 -7.58 22.65
CA LEU A 421 -27.18 -6.37 22.91
C LEU A 421 -27.15 -5.97 24.40
N LYS A 422 -28.22 -6.19 25.18
CA LYS A 422 -28.23 -5.87 26.62
C LYS A 422 -27.20 -6.73 27.37
N ASP A 423 -27.10 -8.00 27.00
CA ASP A 423 -26.15 -8.98 27.55
C ASP A 423 -24.66 -8.61 27.36
N TYR A 424 -24.35 -7.73 26.39
CA TYR A 424 -23.00 -7.23 26.09
C TYR A 424 -22.79 -5.78 26.56
N LEU A 425 -23.81 -5.18 27.17
CA LEU A 425 -23.80 -3.80 27.66
C LEU A 425 -23.92 -3.68 29.19
N VAL A 426 -24.58 -4.66 29.83
CA VAL A 426 -25.02 -4.61 31.24
C VAL A 426 -24.68 -5.92 31.94
N GLY A 427 -24.17 -5.82 33.18
CA GLY A 427 -23.85 -6.96 34.04
C GLY A 427 -22.37 -7.38 33.95
N ASP A 428 -21.90 -8.04 35.01
CA ASP A 428 -20.46 -8.23 35.27
C ASP A 428 -19.74 -9.06 34.18
N HIS A 429 -20.48 -9.95 33.52
CA HIS A 429 -19.98 -10.85 32.47
C HIS A 429 -19.91 -10.19 31.08
N ALA A 430 -20.35 -8.93 30.92
CA ALA A 430 -20.42 -8.27 29.62
C ALA A 430 -19.04 -8.10 28.96
N ILE A 431 -17.97 -7.90 29.75
CA ILE A 431 -16.60 -7.75 29.25
C ILE A 431 -16.09 -9.09 28.67
N ASN A 432 -16.28 -10.19 29.39
CA ASN A 432 -15.89 -11.54 28.93
C ASN A 432 -16.63 -11.90 27.63
N LYS A 433 -17.92 -11.58 27.54
CA LYS A 433 -18.71 -11.74 26.30
C LYS A 433 -18.13 -10.93 25.14
N ILE A 434 -17.78 -9.66 25.34
CA ILE A 434 -17.16 -8.81 24.31
C ILE A 434 -15.84 -9.42 23.80
N PHE A 435 -15.00 -9.95 24.70
CA PHE A 435 -13.74 -10.61 24.31
C PHE A 435 -13.98 -11.82 23.39
N THR A 436 -15.00 -12.64 23.66
CA THR A 436 -15.33 -13.81 22.81
C THR A 436 -15.93 -13.47 21.43
N LEU A 437 -16.33 -12.21 21.16
CA LEU A 437 -17.00 -11.83 19.90
C LEU A 437 -16.24 -12.23 18.63
N GLY A 438 -14.91 -12.27 18.67
CA GLY A 438 -14.07 -12.65 17.54
C GLY A 438 -13.81 -14.15 17.38
N ASN A 439 -14.13 -14.98 18.37
CA ASN A 439 -13.81 -16.41 18.35
C ASN A 439 -14.95 -17.24 17.72
N THR A 440 -14.61 -18.05 16.72
CA THR A 440 -15.52 -18.99 16.04
C THR A 440 -16.13 -20.07 16.94
N GLU A 441 -15.51 -20.38 18.08
CA GLU A 441 -15.95 -21.44 19.00
C GLU A 441 -17.06 -20.99 19.94
N PHE A 442 -17.16 -19.68 20.22
CA PHE A 442 -18.12 -19.08 21.14
C PHE A 442 -19.12 -18.20 20.38
N PRO A 443 -20.23 -18.76 19.86
CA PRO A 443 -21.28 -18.01 19.18
C PRO A 443 -22.19 -17.26 20.16
N VAL A 444 -22.76 -16.14 19.71
CA VAL A 444 -23.75 -15.36 20.50
C VAL A 444 -25.02 -16.18 20.75
N SER A 445 -25.53 -16.79 19.67
CA SER A 445 -26.64 -17.74 19.62
C SER A 445 -26.60 -18.44 18.26
N TRP A 446 -27.27 -19.58 18.11
CA TRP A 446 -27.36 -20.25 16.80
C TRP A 446 -28.11 -19.38 15.79
N GLU A 447 -29.16 -18.68 16.22
CA GLU A 447 -29.90 -17.72 15.42
C GLU A 447 -29.05 -16.52 14.98
N ASN A 448 -28.11 -16.05 15.80
CA ASN A 448 -27.20 -14.97 15.42
C ASN A 448 -26.24 -15.41 14.30
N GLU A 449 -25.64 -16.60 14.42
CA GLU A 449 -24.81 -17.19 13.37
C GLU A 449 -25.62 -17.44 12.08
N ILE A 450 -26.82 -18.01 12.17
CA ILE A 450 -27.71 -18.22 11.00
C ILE A 450 -27.98 -16.91 10.28
N LYS A 451 -28.33 -15.82 10.99
CA LYS A 451 -28.54 -14.48 10.41
C LYS A 451 -27.28 -13.96 9.72
N LEU A 452 -26.11 -14.06 10.37
CA LEU A 452 -24.88 -13.41 9.90
C LEU A 452 -24.28 -14.12 8.68
N TRP A 453 -24.33 -15.45 8.63
CA TRP A 453 -23.87 -16.20 7.47
C TRP A 453 -24.84 -16.08 6.28
N THR A 454 -26.16 -16.02 6.52
CA THR A 454 -27.16 -15.67 5.49
C THR A 454 -26.90 -14.28 4.90
N PHE A 455 -26.61 -13.29 5.76
CA PHE A 455 -26.28 -11.94 5.33
C PHE A 455 -24.99 -11.92 4.48
N LEU A 456 -23.95 -12.66 4.89
CA LEU A 456 -22.69 -12.72 4.16
C LEU A 456 -22.85 -13.42 2.80
N GLU A 457 -23.53 -14.57 2.74
CA GLU A 457 -23.86 -15.27 1.49
C GLU A 457 -24.62 -14.34 0.52
N THR A 458 -25.64 -13.65 1.03
CA THR A 458 -26.44 -12.68 0.27
C THR A 458 -25.58 -11.51 -0.22
N ARG A 459 -24.70 -10.97 0.64
CA ARG A 459 -23.85 -9.82 0.31
C ARG A 459 -22.78 -10.17 -0.72
N ALA A 460 -22.10 -11.30 -0.58
CA ALA A 460 -21.11 -11.77 -1.56
C ALA A 460 -21.78 -12.10 -2.91
N THR A 461 -22.98 -12.70 -2.89
CA THR A 461 -23.80 -12.93 -4.09
C THR A 461 -24.21 -11.62 -4.79
N LEU A 462 -24.49 -10.55 -4.03
CA LEU A 462 -24.78 -9.23 -4.60
C LEU A 462 -23.54 -8.55 -5.19
N LEU A 463 -22.36 -8.74 -4.58
CA LEU A 463 -21.09 -8.22 -5.11
C LEU A 463 -20.67 -8.96 -6.39
N LEU A 464 -20.85 -10.28 -6.48
CA LEU A 464 -20.62 -11.03 -7.72
C LEU A 464 -21.44 -10.49 -8.90
N LYS A 465 -22.66 -10.01 -8.64
CA LYS A 465 -23.55 -9.43 -9.65
C LYS A 465 -23.18 -8.02 -10.11
N THR A 466 -22.16 -7.38 -9.54
CA THR A 466 -21.66 -6.08 -10.05
C THR A 466 -20.53 -6.21 -11.07
N TYR A 467 -19.91 -7.38 -11.23
CA TYR A 467 -18.88 -7.62 -12.24
C TYR A 467 -19.50 -7.74 -13.64
N LYS A 468 -18.73 -7.35 -14.67
CA LYS A 468 -19.17 -7.41 -16.07
C LYS A 468 -19.08 -8.80 -16.72
N THR A 469 -18.36 -9.74 -16.12
CA THR A 469 -18.16 -11.10 -16.65
C THR A 469 -18.22 -12.16 -15.55
N THR A 470 -18.59 -13.39 -15.91
CA THR A 470 -18.54 -14.55 -15.01
C THR A 470 -17.13 -15.14 -14.93
N SER A 471 -16.90 -16.03 -13.97
CA SER A 471 -15.62 -16.70 -13.79
C SER A 471 -15.33 -17.71 -14.93
N GLU A 472 -16.37 -18.31 -15.52
CA GLU A 472 -16.25 -19.18 -16.71
C GLU A 472 -15.84 -18.40 -17.96
N GLU A 473 -16.42 -17.20 -18.16
CA GLU A 473 -16.04 -16.31 -19.26
C GLU A 473 -14.58 -15.88 -19.15
N ASP A 474 -14.11 -15.58 -17.94
CA ASP A 474 -12.72 -15.20 -17.70
C ASP A 474 -11.74 -16.37 -17.89
N ARG A 475 -12.08 -17.59 -17.43
CA ARG A 475 -11.32 -18.81 -17.76
C ARG A 475 -11.23 -19.04 -19.27
N SER A 476 -12.33 -18.82 -19.99
CA SER A 476 -12.40 -18.92 -21.46
C SER A 476 -11.55 -17.85 -22.16
N ILE A 477 -11.49 -16.62 -21.61
CA ILE A 477 -10.59 -15.56 -22.11
C ILE A 477 -9.12 -15.93 -21.86
N LEU A 478 -8.77 -16.46 -20.70
CA LEU A 478 -7.39 -16.85 -20.36
C LEU A 478 -6.85 -18.02 -21.21
N GLN A 479 -7.72 -18.89 -21.72
CA GLN A 479 -7.34 -19.96 -22.67
C GLN A 479 -6.87 -19.45 -24.04
N LYS A 480 -7.12 -18.18 -24.38
CA LYS A 480 -6.69 -17.60 -25.65
C LYS A 480 -5.16 -17.36 -25.65
N PRO A 481 -4.43 -17.77 -26.70
CA PRO A 481 -2.97 -17.66 -26.75
C PRO A 481 -2.49 -16.24 -27.08
N ASP A 482 -3.37 -15.38 -27.60
CA ASP A 482 -3.08 -14.05 -28.16
C ASP A 482 -3.30 -12.88 -27.18
N LEU A 483 -3.67 -13.15 -25.92
CA LEU A 483 -3.67 -12.12 -24.86
C LEU A 483 -2.24 -11.66 -24.53
N SER A 484 -2.04 -10.34 -24.47
CA SER A 484 -0.84 -9.70 -23.92
C SER A 484 -0.62 -10.06 -22.44
N LEU A 485 0.60 -9.82 -21.94
CA LEU A 485 0.94 -10.03 -20.53
C LEU A 485 0.02 -9.24 -19.60
N HIS A 486 -0.14 -7.94 -19.84
CA HIS A 486 -1.00 -7.08 -19.02
C HIS A 486 -2.49 -7.45 -19.11
N SER A 487 -3.04 -7.74 -20.30
CA SER A 487 -4.43 -8.25 -20.42
C SER A 487 -4.61 -9.56 -19.66
N ARG A 488 -3.62 -10.46 -19.70
CA ARG A 488 -3.64 -11.73 -18.96
C ARG A 488 -3.61 -11.48 -17.44
N VAL A 489 -2.75 -10.59 -16.97
CA VAL A 489 -2.70 -10.14 -15.56
C VAL A 489 -4.02 -9.51 -15.11
N ALA A 490 -4.60 -8.62 -15.91
CA ALA A 490 -5.88 -7.97 -15.62
C ALA A 490 -7.06 -8.95 -15.55
N VAL A 491 -7.09 -9.95 -16.44
CA VAL A 491 -8.13 -10.99 -16.42
C VAL A 491 -7.91 -12.01 -15.30
N LYS A 492 -6.66 -12.34 -14.94
CA LYS A 492 -6.37 -13.14 -13.72
C LYS A 492 -6.83 -12.42 -12.45
N LEU A 493 -6.50 -11.13 -12.30
CA LEU A 493 -6.88 -10.33 -11.13
C LEU A 493 -8.40 -10.26 -10.95
N ARG A 494 -9.15 -9.93 -12.00
CA ARG A 494 -10.63 -9.86 -11.92
C ARG A 494 -11.29 -11.24 -11.74
N LEU A 495 -10.62 -12.32 -12.13
CA LEU A 495 -11.06 -13.70 -11.85
C LEU A 495 -10.86 -14.02 -10.36
N ALA A 496 -9.68 -13.76 -9.80
CA ALA A 496 -9.39 -13.95 -8.38
C ALA A 496 -10.36 -13.16 -7.48
N GLU A 497 -10.68 -11.90 -7.82
CA GLU A 497 -11.68 -11.12 -7.08
C GLU A 497 -13.06 -11.80 -7.03
N LYS A 498 -13.47 -12.51 -8.09
CA LYS A 498 -14.73 -13.28 -8.11
C LYS A 498 -14.61 -14.62 -7.38
N GLU A 499 -13.52 -15.36 -7.55
CA GLU A 499 -13.36 -16.65 -6.87
C GLU A 499 -13.38 -16.52 -5.35
N ILE A 500 -12.78 -15.46 -4.81
CA ILE A 500 -12.82 -15.19 -3.36
C ILE A 500 -14.27 -14.94 -2.89
N LEU A 501 -15.08 -14.24 -3.69
CA LEU A 501 -16.51 -14.05 -3.41
C LEU A 501 -17.32 -15.35 -3.58
N GLU A 502 -17.02 -16.19 -4.57
CA GLU A 502 -17.64 -17.51 -4.79
C GLU A 502 -17.35 -18.47 -3.63
N ARG A 503 -16.12 -18.46 -3.11
CA ARG A 503 -15.73 -19.17 -1.88
C ARG A 503 -16.48 -18.62 -0.67
N ALA A 504 -16.55 -17.29 -0.51
CA ALA A 504 -17.30 -16.66 0.60
C ALA A 504 -18.81 -16.98 0.57
N VAL A 505 -19.44 -17.04 -0.61
CA VAL A 505 -20.82 -17.54 -0.79
C VAL A 505 -20.92 -19.00 -0.36
N SER A 506 -19.99 -19.85 -0.80
CA SER A 506 -19.99 -21.29 -0.50
C SER A 506 -19.80 -21.58 1.00
N SER A 507 -18.83 -20.92 1.64
CA SER A 507 -18.63 -20.94 3.10
C SER A 507 -19.88 -20.44 3.82
N GLY A 508 -20.45 -19.30 3.40
CA GLY A 508 -21.65 -18.73 4.03
C GLY A 508 -22.81 -19.72 4.05
N ARG A 509 -23.08 -20.36 2.92
CA ARG A 509 -24.12 -21.40 2.80
C ARG A 509 -23.83 -22.63 3.66
N ASN A 510 -22.57 -23.09 3.70
CA ASN A 510 -22.16 -24.25 4.50
C ASN A 510 -22.28 -23.96 6.01
N LYS A 511 -21.85 -22.78 6.46
CA LYS A 511 -21.97 -22.32 7.86
C LYS A 511 -23.43 -22.12 8.26
N HIS A 512 -24.25 -21.49 7.40
CA HIS A 512 -25.70 -21.38 7.60
C HIS A 512 -26.34 -22.75 7.86
N LEU A 513 -26.10 -23.73 6.98
CA LEU A 513 -26.65 -25.09 7.11
C LEU A 513 -26.13 -25.81 8.36
N HIS A 514 -24.87 -25.59 8.76
CA HIS A 514 -24.32 -26.14 9.99
C HIS A 514 -25.04 -25.59 11.23
N PHE A 515 -25.16 -24.27 11.36
CA PHE A 515 -25.80 -23.67 12.54
C PHE A 515 -27.31 -23.86 12.57
N GLN A 516 -27.98 -23.94 11.40
CA GLN A 516 -29.37 -24.40 11.31
C GLN A 516 -29.53 -25.80 11.91
N LYS A 517 -28.62 -26.74 11.60
CA LYS A 517 -28.64 -28.09 12.18
C LYS A 517 -28.45 -28.07 13.71
N GLN A 518 -27.52 -27.27 14.23
CA GLN A 518 -27.31 -27.14 15.69
C GLN A 518 -28.57 -26.63 16.41
N LEU A 519 -29.30 -25.68 15.80
CA LEU A 519 -30.56 -25.17 16.32
C LEU A 519 -31.69 -26.22 16.25
N GLU A 520 -31.81 -26.94 15.13
CA GLU A 520 -32.81 -28.01 14.95
C GLU A 520 -32.57 -29.23 15.87
N GLU A 521 -31.31 -29.53 16.21
CA GLU A 521 -30.94 -30.59 17.16
C GLU A 521 -30.99 -30.14 18.62
N GLY A 522 -31.19 -28.84 18.89
CA GLY A 522 -31.24 -28.29 20.25
C GLY A 522 -29.89 -28.33 20.99
N SER A 523 -28.78 -28.26 20.25
CA SER A 523 -27.43 -28.33 20.81
C SER A 523 -27.18 -27.22 21.84
N PRO A 524 -26.55 -27.51 23.00
CA PRO A 524 -26.17 -26.48 23.96
C PRO A 524 -25.13 -25.54 23.34
N LEU A 525 -25.24 -24.24 23.62
CA LEU A 525 -24.22 -23.27 23.25
C LEU A 525 -22.93 -23.54 24.04
N PRO A 526 -21.74 -23.49 23.40
CA PRO A 526 -20.46 -23.49 24.10
C PRO A 526 -20.39 -22.35 25.13
N LEU A 527 -20.02 -22.70 26.37
CA LEU A 527 -19.75 -21.73 27.43
C LEU A 527 -18.25 -21.47 27.51
N TYR A 528 -17.89 -20.21 27.71
CA TYR A 528 -16.52 -19.77 27.98
C TYR A 528 -16.29 -19.77 29.49
N GLU A 529 -15.30 -20.53 29.97
CA GLU A 529 -14.88 -20.52 31.38
C GLU A 529 -13.56 -19.71 31.49
N GLU A 530 -13.34 -18.99 32.59
CA GLU A 530 -12.16 -18.12 32.72
C GLU A 530 -10.83 -18.90 32.75
N SER A 531 -10.88 -20.22 32.98
CA SER A 531 -9.76 -21.14 32.77
C SER A 531 -9.28 -21.23 31.32
N ASP A 532 -10.14 -20.93 30.34
CA ASP A 532 -9.82 -21.02 28.90
C ASP A 532 -8.81 -19.94 28.46
N ILE A 533 -8.59 -18.91 29.29
CA ILE A 533 -7.52 -17.92 29.12
C ILE A 533 -6.15 -18.62 29.05
N ALA A 534 -5.92 -19.68 29.82
CA ALA A 534 -4.66 -20.43 29.80
C ALA A 534 -4.44 -21.24 28.52
N LEU A 535 -5.51 -21.52 27.74
CA LEU A 535 -5.40 -22.10 26.40
C LEU A 535 -5.09 -21.03 25.34
N LEU A 536 -5.62 -19.82 25.50
CA LEU A 536 -5.42 -18.71 24.56
C LEU A 536 -3.97 -18.19 24.52
N GLU A 537 -3.24 -18.21 25.64
CA GLU A 537 -1.80 -17.89 25.64
C GLU A 537 -0.94 -18.92 24.88
N ASN A 538 -1.46 -20.13 24.64
CA ASN A 538 -0.73 -21.25 24.02
C ASN A 538 -1.09 -21.47 22.53
N ALA A 539 -1.99 -20.67 21.95
CA ALA A 539 -2.49 -20.82 20.59
C ALA A 539 -1.67 -20.02 19.53
N ASP A 540 -0.37 -20.32 19.42
CA ASP A 540 0.57 -19.93 18.33
C ASP A 540 0.57 -18.46 17.84
N ALA A 541 0.13 -17.52 18.67
CA ALA A 541 0.16 -16.08 18.40
C ALA A 541 1.28 -15.37 19.20
N LYS A 542 2.55 -15.61 18.82
CA LYS A 542 3.70 -14.86 19.38
C LYS A 542 3.68 -13.39 18.93
N LEU A 543 2.92 -12.57 19.66
CA LEU A 543 2.97 -11.12 19.58
C LEU A 543 4.40 -10.63 19.92
N PRO A 544 4.96 -9.64 19.20
CA PRO A 544 6.28 -9.09 19.51
C PRO A 544 6.34 -8.51 20.93
N ILE A 545 7.42 -8.80 21.66
CA ILE A 545 7.57 -8.41 23.07
C ILE A 545 7.91 -6.93 23.19
N ILE A 546 6.89 -6.07 23.15
CA ILE A 546 6.96 -4.66 23.57
C ILE A 546 5.70 -4.33 24.38
N LEU A 547 5.64 -4.80 25.64
CA LEU A 547 4.85 -4.24 26.76
C LEU A 547 5.10 -5.04 28.07
N ARG A 548 6.35 -5.04 28.54
CA ARG A 548 6.74 -5.45 29.91
C ARG A 548 7.96 -4.63 30.38
N LYS A 549 7.76 -3.32 30.58
CA LYS A 549 8.70 -2.37 31.25
C LYS A 549 7.96 -1.15 31.84
N LEU A 550 6.76 -1.40 32.32
CA LEU A 550 6.05 -0.65 33.36
C LEU A 550 5.45 -1.75 34.27
N ASP A 551 5.24 -1.45 35.55
CA ASP A 551 4.83 -2.39 36.63
C ASP A 551 5.96 -3.22 37.29
N GLU A 552 7.15 -2.62 37.54
CA GLU A 552 8.17 -3.15 38.50
C GLU A 552 8.78 -2.06 39.43
N GLU A 553 8.09 -0.92 39.66
CA GLU A 553 8.54 0.12 40.61
C GLU A 553 7.40 0.69 41.48
N ASP A 554 6.62 -0.15 42.19
CA ASP A 554 5.80 0.35 43.33
C ASP A 554 5.28 -0.73 44.32
N GLU A 555 6.14 -1.63 44.85
CA GLU A 555 5.70 -2.50 45.98
C GLU A 555 6.83 -2.98 46.92
N HIS A 556 7.36 -2.11 47.79
CA HIS A 556 8.05 -2.52 49.04
C HIS A 556 8.07 -1.39 50.10
N ALA A 557 6.94 -1.19 50.78
CA ALA A 557 6.78 -0.14 51.80
C ALA A 557 6.08 -0.59 53.11
N ALA A 558 6.23 -1.86 53.52
CA ALA A 558 5.79 -2.32 54.84
C ALA A 558 6.46 -3.62 55.31
N GLU A 559 7.55 -3.53 56.09
CA GLU A 559 7.75 -4.35 57.30
C GLU A 559 8.82 -3.70 58.19
N ALA A 560 8.62 -3.73 59.50
CA ALA A 560 9.45 -2.99 60.47
C ALA A 560 9.76 -3.85 61.71
N GLU A 561 10.67 -3.33 62.55
CA GLU A 561 11.01 -3.83 63.89
C GLU A 561 11.76 -5.18 63.98
N ALA A 562 13.08 -5.13 63.77
CA ALA A 562 14.00 -6.09 64.40
C ALA A 562 15.28 -5.41 64.93
N HIS A 563 15.38 -5.35 66.27
CA HIS A 563 16.58 -5.09 67.07
C HIS A 563 17.35 -3.75 66.95
N ASN A 564 17.13 -2.89 67.95
CA ASN A 564 18.11 -1.93 68.47
C ASN A 564 19.49 -2.56 68.75
N THR A 565 20.58 -1.82 68.50
CA THR A 565 21.62 -1.57 69.54
C THR A 565 22.60 -0.43 69.19
N LEU A 566 22.96 0.38 70.21
CA LEU A 566 24.12 1.32 70.29
C LEU A 566 24.03 2.60 69.40
N LEU A 567 23.92 3.82 69.96
CA LEU A 567 25.00 4.69 70.51
C LEU A 567 26.09 5.03 69.48
N GLU A 568 26.55 6.27 69.22
CA GLU A 568 26.33 7.64 69.77
C GLU A 568 26.91 8.68 68.74
N SER A 569 26.88 10.04 68.81
CA SER A 569 26.44 11.09 69.76
C SER A 569 26.27 12.46 69.03
N ALA A 570 25.80 13.52 69.74
CA ALA A 570 25.86 14.98 69.43
C ALA A 570 25.17 15.52 68.12
N GLN A 571 24.34 16.59 68.05
CA GLN A 571 24.13 17.89 68.76
C GLN A 571 24.64 19.16 68.02
N THR A 572 23.75 19.75 67.17
CA THR A 572 23.34 21.19 67.12
C THR A 572 24.41 22.32 66.89
N PRO A 573 24.06 23.62 66.59
CA PRO A 573 24.04 24.05 65.17
C PRO A 573 24.84 25.38 64.83
N PRO A 574 24.34 26.50 64.23
CA PRO A 574 25.13 27.45 63.39
C PRO A 574 25.68 28.68 64.18
N PRO A 575 26.23 29.81 63.60
CA PRO A 575 26.47 30.29 62.21
C PRO A 575 27.97 30.74 62.00
N PRO A 576 28.45 31.78 61.24
CA PRO A 576 27.85 32.73 60.26
C PRO A 576 28.72 33.07 58.97
N LEU A 577 28.27 34.09 58.21
CA LEU A 577 28.94 34.90 57.14
C LEU A 577 29.99 35.89 57.73
N PRO A 578 30.96 36.54 56.98
CA PRO A 578 30.66 37.39 55.78
C PRO A 578 31.76 37.75 54.71
N LEU A 579 31.30 38.39 53.59
CA LEU A 579 31.90 39.50 52.77
C LEU A 579 33.37 39.40 52.23
N LEU A 580 33.68 39.62 50.94
CA LEU A 580 33.67 40.90 50.17
C LEU A 580 34.02 40.71 48.66
N LEU A 581 33.54 41.64 47.79
CA LEU A 581 34.15 42.29 46.58
C LEU A 581 35.07 41.50 45.60
N ASN A 582 35.17 41.74 44.28
CA ASN A 582 34.58 42.68 43.29
C ASN A 582 34.86 42.09 41.88
N GLY A 583 34.19 42.44 40.76
CA GLY A 583 33.02 43.31 40.53
C GLY A 583 32.96 43.84 39.08
N GLN A 584 31.74 44.08 38.57
CA GLN A 584 31.38 44.89 37.37
C GLN A 584 31.78 44.34 35.97
N SER A 585 31.03 44.56 34.88
CA SER A 585 29.69 45.19 34.63
C SER A 585 29.07 44.52 33.37
N LYS A 586 27.76 44.27 33.25
CA LYS A 586 26.60 45.20 33.13
C LYS A 586 26.70 46.14 31.91
N GLU A 587 25.62 46.52 31.21
CA GLU A 587 24.16 46.55 31.55
C GLU A 587 23.31 45.83 30.46
N GLU A 588 22.11 45.26 30.65
CA GLU A 588 21.04 45.26 31.69
C GLU A 588 19.82 46.19 31.45
N VAL A 589 18.67 45.77 32.02
CA VAL A 589 17.31 46.40 32.15
C VAL A 589 16.39 46.23 30.92
N ASN A 590 15.15 45.70 30.97
CA ASN A 590 14.32 44.94 31.96
C ASN A 590 13.29 44.08 31.16
N GLY A 591 12.28 43.33 31.65
CA GLY A 591 11.58 43.18 32.96
C GLY A 591 10.12 43.70 32.84
N ASN A 592 9.02 43.02 33.24
CA ASN A 592 8.75 41.83 34.09
C ASN A 592 7.67 40.94 33.41
N LEU A 593 7.35 39.67 33.77
CA LEU A 593 6.74 39.10 35.01
C LEU A 593 5.42 39.82 35.42
N GLU A 594 4.37 39.17 35.94
CA GLU A 594 4.25 37.93 36.73
C GLU A 594 3.10 36.98 36.26
N GLU A 595 2.74 35.99 37.08
CA GLU A 595 1.81 34.87 36.85
C GLU A 595 0.41 35.10 37.46
N GLU A 596 -0.63 34.35 37.05
CA GLU A 596 -1.64 33.71 37.93
C GLU A 596 -2.65 32.85 37.11
N GLU A 597 -3.37 31.95 37.79
CA GLU A 597 -4.35 30.99 37.25
C GLU A 597 -5.80 31.47 37.48
N GLU A 598 -6.78 30.95 36.70
CA GLU A 598 -8.04 30.32 37.19
C GLU A 598 -9.02 29.97 36.04
N GLU A 599 -9.95 29.05 36.31
CA GLU A 599 -11.07 28.67 35.44
C GLU A 599 -12.34 29.51 35.77
N GLU A 600 -13.27 29.69 34.82
CA GLU A 600 -14.66 29.20 34.99
C GLU A 600 -15.55 29.29 33.73
N ASP A 601 -16.71 28.63 33.80
CA ASP A 601 -17.82 28.58 32.82
C ASP A 601 -18.74 29.83 32.92
N GLY A 602 -19.91 29.84 32.27
CA GLY A 602 -21.07 30.54 32.87
C GLY A 602 -21.89 31.49 31.98
N SER A 603 -22.09 31.16 30.71
CA SER A 603 -23.18 31.66 29.83
C SER A 603 -24.33 32.46 30.48
N LYS A 604 -24.57 33.73 30.04
CA LYS A 604 -25.93 34.27 29.81
C LYS A 604 -26.08 35.54 28.95
N ARG A 605 -27.22 35.56 28.27
CA ARG A 605 -27.76 36.44 27.21
C ARG A 605 -28.22 37.86 27.63
N LEU A 606 -28.13 38.79 26.65
CA LEU A 606 -29.07 39.91 26.32
C LEU A 606 -29.13 41.10 27.33
N GLN A 607 -29.38 42.37 26.93
CA GLN A 607 -30.34 42.88 25.92
C GLN A 607 -29.93 44.19 25.20
N ALA A 608 -30.53 44.38 24.01
CA ALA A 608 -31.13 45.61 23.40
C ALA A 608 -30.51 47.02 23.63
N THR A 609 -30.41 47.88 22.61
CA THR A 609 -31.53 48.58 21.92
C THR A 609 -30.97 49.43 20.75
N ALA A 610 -31.74 50.15 19.91
CA ALA A 610 -32.99 49.88 19.18
C ALA A 610 -33.34 51.12 18.30
N LYS A 611 -33.63 50.94 17.00
CA LYS A 611 -34.34 51.87 16.07
C LYS A 611 -34.34 51.25 14.66
N GLY A 612 -35.43 51.25 13.88
CA GLY A 612 -36.82 51.64 14.18
C GLY A 612 -37.60 51.97 12.90
N LYS A 613 -38.93 51.76 12.92
CA LYS A 613 -39.91 51.87 11.82
C LYS A 613 -39.88 50.68 10.82
N GLU A 614 -40.92 49.85 10.71
CA GLU A 614 -42.36 50.03 10.38
C GLU A 614 -42.60 49.92 8.85
N GLU A 615 -43.68 49.31 8.34
CA GLU A 615 -44.96 48.98 9.01
C GLU A 615 -45.69 47.75 8.41
N ALA A 616 -46.66 47.20 9.16
CA ALA A 616 -47.84 46.41 8.74
C ALA A 616 -47.66 45.14 7.86
N SER A 617 -47.95 43.91 8.33
CA SER A 617 -49.26 43.33 8.73
C SER A 617 -50.10 42.80 7.54
N SER A 618 -50.61 41.55 7.51
CA SER A 618 -50.43 40.41 8.43
C SER A 618 -50.85 39.06 7.79
N GLN A 619 -50.55 37.96 8.50
CA GLN A 619 -51.34 36.72 8.73
C GLN A 619 -52.60 36.44 7.85
N ARG A 620 -52.95 35.20 7.45
CA ARG A 620 -52.79 33.89 8.14
C ARG A 620 -53.16 32.69 7.22
N GLU A 621 -52.82 31.48 7.68
CA GLU A 621 -53.54 30.18 7.50
C GLU A 621 -53.77 29.54 6.10
N GLU A 622 -53.53 28.22 6.08
CA GLU A 622 -53.97 27.18 5.12
C GLU A 622 -55.52 26.99 5.16
N PRO A 623 -56.25 26.27 4.24
CA PRO A 623 -55.83 24.96 3.69
C PRO A 623 -56.44 24.41 2.35
N SER A 624 -56.04 23.16 2.03
CA SER A 624 -56.85 22.06 1.45
C SER A 624 -57.12 21.91 -0.08
N SER A 625 -56.64 20.77 -0.60
CA SER A 625 -57.27 19.78 -1.52
C SER A 625 -58.26 20.16 -2.65
N GLN A 626 -57.96 19.72 -3.89
CA GLN A 626 -58.68 18.71 -4.72
C GLN A 626 -57.90 18.53 -6.07
N ARG A 627 -57.74 17.34 -6.69
CA ARG A 627 -58.69 16.52 -7.50
C ARG A 627 -59.25 17.33 -8.69
N THR A 628 -59.17 16.94 -9.98
CA THR A 628 -59.19 15.62 -10.67
C THR A 628 -57.98 15.46 -11.64
N GLU A 629 -57.57 14.30 -12.16
CA GLU A 629 -58.26 13.31 -13.02
C GLU A 629 -58.80 13.92 -14.35
N ASP A 630 -58.17 13.57 -15.48
CA ASP A 630 -58.84 12.95 -16.64
C ASP A 630 -57.81 12.21 -17.53
N ALA A 631 -58.24 11.36 -18.47
CA ALA A 631 -57.37 10.46 -19.23
C ALA A 631 -57.83 10.20 -20.68
N SER A 632 -56.89 9.89 -21.58
CA SER A 632 -57.20 9.24 -22.86
C SER A 632 -56.02 8.41 -23.38
N LYS A 633 -56.29 7.14 -23.72
CA LYS A 633 -55.57 6.41 -24.78
C LYS A 633 -56.22 6.85 -26.13
N ASP A 634 -55.74 6.53 -27.34
CA ASP A 634 -55.19 5.25 -27.80
C ASP A 634 -54.67 5.39 -29.26
N LYS A 635 -53.86 4.42 -29.71
CA LYS A 635 -53.42 4.15 -31.11
C LYS A 635 -52.51 5.21 -31.78
N GLY A 636 -51.47 4.86 -32.56
CA GLY A 636 -50.83 3.56 -32.76
C GLY A 636 -50.89 3.02 -34.18
N GLU A 637 -49.76 3.10 -34.87
CA GLU A 637 -49.17 2.12 -35.81
C GLU A 637 -47.64 2.28 -35.76
#